data_AF-A0A081BPK4-F1
#
_entry.id   AF-A0A081BPK4-F1
#
_cell.length_a   1.000
_cell.length_b   1.000
_cell.length_c   1.000
_cell.angle_alpha   90.00
_cell.angle_beta   90.00
_cell.angle_gamma   90.00
#
_symmetry.space_group_name_H-M   'P 1'
#
loop_
_entity.id
_entity.type
_entity.pdbx_description
1 polymer ?
#
loop_
_entity_poly.entity_id
_entity_poly.type
_entity_poly.pdbx_seq_one_letter_code
_entity_poly.pdbx_strand_id
1 'polypeptide(L)'
;MPKRTEQTSGSSYSLLALLKRTLYLHETSPIDELVEEVHERMMKDVPLAKLKQQYVEPLLRGNRSFVESDAGSNVWRLAEGNRVNDAVYEVFKKYRDPLSERQILNRLAKLEHIAGNMQLTLDLKHDPRFSDIDSGKYWILSEWTVINDYARSVLLKAKNGLTEDELIERVVEEYHVNSEAAIFIPAIDDRFVKVEKRWVLKRFVEPQKTKLRPTQIDRLYNALKKNEQPMNIEELTSTVLNLPANLTDVVERLTMDPRFALENGLWDIRERAEARLLAATQSKLQATAAVEPEKTAEESVEIEIAPTEPEITVPPVEEAVIVPSIEEEIREEQPEIEPEEEDELGEEEAPEGGQRDEYMERLRGKVIDFLQDAFRTEGVVYNAEIIDQFLSSDEKEELFDQFVYDHFVSESKGRILTEHDVSKFMIYLAEPTLNDKIIDPCCGTGDVLLHILEMLDDQLQDAEWTERDNVLQYEFRTGQFYFARLTEEERRYFSQPLDDDVARWLPILRFCKQQQLTGVDSDRFACRTAALNIAIQGFPEILFRTDNALASKHIGSGVYDMVIGDTPTSEDNPTRFLRRSLTLAKPGGKILLLLPDEMFKNYRLTSTTLRHQMVAQSIIKAIIRLPESETPDVFGTQRTLLYCLRKHHDVEQESEIFVGDVQDVEGLAELIEVLDDFEAPVSLNDTPIDGDIVNYVLSSYQRSAYNLFIEGLRRGVLQGEMVNVNDWLVLPKEESAEE
;
A
#
# COMPACT_ATOMS: atom_id res chain seq x y z
N MET A 1 30.90 8.48 7.46
CA MET A 1 30.22 7.98 8.68
C MET A 1 29.30 6.85 8.25
N PRO A 2 29.40 5.63 8.81
CA PRO A 2 28.51 4.56 8.42
C PRO A 2 27.13 4.78 9.08
N LYS A 3 26.10 4.88 8.22
CA LYS A 3 24.70 5.11 8.56
C LYS A 3 24.11 3.88 9.28
N ARG A 4 23.31 4.14 10.31
CA ARG A 4 22.53 3.16 11.07
C ARG A 4 21.55 2.46 10.14
N THR A 5 21.62 1.14 10.09
CA THR A 5 20.58 0.24 9.62
C THR A 5 19.35 0.38 10.52
N GLU A 6 18.23 0.86 9.99
CA GLU A 6 16.93 0.73 10.64
C GLU A 6 16.47 -0.72 10.51
N GLN A 7 16.75 -1.49 11.56
CA GLN A 7 16.20 -2.81 11.81
C GLN A 7 14.75 -2.66 12.27
N THR A 8 13.87 -3.51 11.75
CA THR A 8 12.55 -3.91 12.26
C THR A 8 12.30 -3.49 13.72
N SER A 9 11.27 -2.69 13.97
CA SER A 9 10.83 -2.21 15.29
C SER A 9 10.25 -3.33 16.18
N GLY A 10 11.12 -4.27 16.52
CA GLY A 10 11.01 -5.20 17.63
C GLY A 10 12.37 -5.27 18.30
N SER A 11 12.43 -5.63 19.59
CA SER A 11 13.68 -5.68 20.35
C SER A 11 14.71 -6.61 19.70
N SER A 12 15.66 -6.04 18.95
CA SER A 12 16.68 -6.81 18.24
C SER A 12 17.74 -7.29 19.23
N TYR A 13 17.73 -8.58 19.53
CA TYR A 13 18.85 -9.22 20.23
C TYR A 13 20.09 -9.17 19.33
N SER A 14 21.25 -8.87 19.91
CA SER A 14 22.52 -9.07 19.21
C SER A 14 22.77 -10.57 18.96
N LEU A 15 23.63 -10.91 18.00
CA LEU A 15 24.04 -12.31 17.75
C LEU A 15 24.58 -12.97 19.04
N LEU A 16 25.31 -12.21 19.84
CA LEU A 16 25.83 -12.65 21.14
C LEU A 16 24.69 -12.92 22.13
N ALA A 17 23.71 -12.03 22.20
CA ALA A 17 22.56 -12.17 23.08
C ALA A 17 21.67 -13.37 22.69
N LEU A 18 21.49 -13.62 21.39
CA LEU A 18 20.77 -14.78 20.89
C LEU A 18 21.44 -16.09 21.31
N LEU A 19 22.76 -16.22 21.07
CA LEU A 19 23.51 -17.42 21.46
C LEU A 19 23.49 -17.67 22.97
N LYS A 20 23.63 -16.61 23.79
CA LYS A 20 23.52 -16.74 25.24
C LYS A 20 22.15 -17.26 25.67
N ARG A 21 21.08 -16.74 25.06
CA ARG A 21 19.70 -17.14 25.35
C ARG A 21 19.43 -18.59 24.96
N THR A 22 19.85 -19.01 23.77
CA THR A 22 19.67 -20.39 23.31
C THR A 22 20.35 -21.36 24.28
N LEU A 23 21.59 -21.08 24.68
CA LEU A 23 22.31 -21.93 25.63
C LEU A 23 21.77 -21.86 27.07
N TYR A 24 21.13 -20.76 27.46
CA TYR A 24 20.39 -20.69 28.72
C TYR A 24 19.17 -21.63 28.71
N LEU A 25 18.43 -21.69 27.60
CA LEU A 25 17.23 -22.52 27.48
C LEU A 25 17.53 -24.02 27.34
N HIS A 26 18.61 -24.36 26.63
CA HIS A 26 18.96 -25.76 26.30
C HIS A 26 20.05 -26.37 27.19
N GLU A 27 20.63 -25.60 28.12
CA GLU A 27 21.81 -25.91 28.98
C GLU A 27 23.11 -26.21 28.21
N THR A 28 23.03 -27.06 27.17
CA THR A 28 24.10 -27.41 26.25
C THR A 28 23.53 -27.50 24.83
N SER A 29 24.27 -27.07 23.81
CA SER A 29 23.88 -27.29 22.41
C SER A 29 25.09 -27.47 21.49
N PRO A 30 25.03 -28.41 20.52
CA PRO A 30 26.01 -28.51 19.44
C PRO A 30 26.12 -27.21 18.62
N ILE A 31 27.32 -26.92 18.12
CA ILE A 31 27.54 -25.72 17.30
C ILE A 31 26.64 -25.66 16.06
N ASP A 32 26.29 -26.81 15.47
CA ASP A 32 25.43 -26.84 14.26
C ASP A 32 23.99 -26.44 14.58
N GLU A 33 23.43 -26.88 15.71
CA GLU A 33 22.10 -26.45 16.19
C GLU A 33 22.11 -24.95 16.53
N LEU A 34 23.19 -24.43 17.12
CA LEU A 34 23.33 -22.99 17.37
C LEU A 34 23.41 -22.19 16.06
N VAL A 35 24.03 -22.73 15.02
CA VAL A 35 24.10 -22.10 13.69
C VAL A 35 22.73 -22.12 13.03
N GLU A 36 21.97 -23.20 13.15
CA GLU A 36 20.59 -23.29 12.66
C GLU A 36 19.68 -22.30 13.39
N GLU A 37 19.77 -22.22 14.73
CA GLU A 37 18.99 -21.26 15.53
C GLU A 37 19.33 -19.81 15.17
N VAL A 38 20.62 -19.52 14.97
CA VAL A 38 21.04 -18.21 14.46
C VAL A 38 20.44 -18.00 13.09
N HIS A 39 20.64 -18.91 12.13
CA HIS A 39 20.12 -18.79 10.76
C HIS A 39 18.60 -18.57 10.73
N GLU A 40 17.82 -19.30 11.53
CA GLU A 40 16.36 -19.18 11.59
C GLU A 40 15.86 -17.87 12.21
N ARG A 41 16.63 -17.27 13.12
CA ARG A 41 16.23 -16.01 13.79
C ARG A 41 16.96 -14.77 13.28
N MET A 42 18.12 -14.93 12.65
CA MET A 42 19.07 -13.88 12.24
C MET A 42 19.93 -14.34 11.03
N MET A 43 20.17 -13.48 10.04
CA MET A 43 21.09 -13.80 8.92
C MET A 43 20.69 -15.03 8.07
N LYS A 44 19.38 -15.16 7.73
CA LYS A 44 18.82 -16.20 6.85
C LYS A 44 19.45 -16.28 5.46
N ASP A 45 20.06 -15.18 5.02
CA ASP A 45 20.65 -15.07 3.68
C ASP A 45 22.12 -15.52 3.64
N VAL A 46 22.70 -15.89 4.79
CA VAL A 46 24.09 -16.36 4.89
C VAL A 46 24.10 -17.89 4.89
N PRO A 47 24.77 -18.56 3.92
CA PRO A 47 24.86 -20.02 3.92
C PRO A 47 25.40 -20.56 5.26
N LEU A 48 24.79 -21.64 5.78
CA LEU A 48 25.11 -22.23 7.09
C LEU A 48 26.63 -22.42 7.32
N ALA A 49 27.37 -22.86 6.29
CA ALA A 49 28.82 -23.04 6.37
C ALA A 49 29.58 -21.71 6.60
N LYS A 50 29.15 -20.63 5.94
CA LYS A 50 29.73 -19.28 6.10
C LYS A 50 29.31 -18.68 7.44
N LEU A 51 28.05 -18.89 7.85
CA LEU A 51 27.52 -18.44 9.13
C LEU A 51 28.29 -19.05 10.31
N LYS A 52 28.52 -20.38 10.24
CA LYS A 52 29.34 -21.11 11.20
C LYS A 52 30.75 -20.55 11.30
N GLN A 53 31.48 -20.50 10.19
CA GLN A 53 32.91 -20.18 10.18
C GLN A 53 33.22 -18.69 10.45
N GLN A 54 32.37 -17.76 10.01
CA GLN A 54 32.67 -16.33 10.06
C GLN A 54 32.02 -15.61 11.24
N TYR A 55 30.95 -16.15 11.82
CA TYR A 55 30.16 -15.45 12.83
C TYR A 55 30.01 -16.25 14.12
N VAL A 56 29.47 -17.47 14.07
CA VAL A 56 29.12 -18.24 15.28
C VAL A 56 30.36 -18.82 15.95
N GLU A 57 31.19 -19.56 15.21
CA GLU A 57 32.38 -20.23 15.74
C GLU A 57 33.45 -19.26 16.29
N PRO A 58 33.78 -18.13 15.62
CA PRO A 58 34.69 -17.14 16.19
C PRO A 58 34.16 -16.49 17.47
N LEU A 59 32.83 -16.30 17.57
CA LEU A 59 32.20 -15.64 18.72
C LEU A 59 32.12 -16.58 19.93
N LEU A 60 31.81 -17.86 19.72
CA LEU A 60 31.86 -18.89 20.76
C LEU A 60 33.27 -19.06 21.33
N ARG A 61 34.30 -19.12 20.46
CA ARG A 61 35.70 -19.24 20.90
C ARG A 61 36.29 -17.95 21.48
N GLY A 62 35.82 -16.80 21.00
CA GLY A 62 36.36 -15.49 21.36
C GLY A 62 35.76 -14.88 22.63
N ASN A 63 34.61 -15.37 23.10
CA ASN A 63 33.90 -14.80 24.24
C ASN A 63 33.88 -15.76 25.44
N ARG A 64 34.32 -15.26 26.62
CA ARG A 64 34.40 -16.02 27.89
C ARG A 64 33.05 -16.48 28.44
N SER A 65 31.94 -16.00 27.88
CA SER A 65 30.59 -16.43 28.24
C SER A 65 30.29 -17.87 27.83
N PHE A 66 31.07 -18.43 26.90
CA PHE A 66 30.85 -19.76 26.35
C PHE A 66 32.02 -20.70 26.69
N VAL A 67 31.69 -21.95 26.99
CA VAL A 67 32.67 -23.00 27.26
C VAL A 67 32.24 -24.27 26.52
N GLU A 68 33.19 -25.00 25.93
CA GLU A 68 32.92 -26.35 25.45
C GLU A 68 32.73 -27.30 26.64
N SER A 69 31.76 -28.21 26.54
CA SER A 69 31.47 -29.18 27.60
C SER A 69 32.63 -30.16 27.80
N ASP A 70 33.14 -30.68 26.68
CA ASP A 70 34.39 -31.45 26.60
C ASP A 70 35.25 -30.88 25.46
N ALA A 71 36.57 -30.82 25.63
CA ALA A 71 37.48 -30.24 24.63
C ALA A 71 37.38 -30.98 23.28
N GLY A 72 36.95 -30.27 22.23
CA GLY A 72 36.79 -30.81 20.88
C GLY A 72 35.45 -31.52 20.63
N SER A 73 34.51 -31.47 21.58
CA SER A 73 33.15 -32.04 21.41
C SER A 73 32.26 -31.22 20.48
N ASN A 74 32.60 -29.94 20.24
CA ASN A 74 31.74 -28.95 19.59
C ASN A 74 30.36 -28.76 20.26
N VAL A 75 30.20 -29.19 21.52
CA VAL A 75 29.01 -28.96 22.34
C VAL A 75 29.30 -27.84 23.33
N TRP A 76 28.52 -26.77 23.25
CA TRP A 76 28.75 -25.53 23.98
C TRP A 76 27.75 -25.34 25.11
N ARG A 77 28.18 -24.67 26.17
CA ARG A 77 27.35 -24.23 27.31
C ARG A 77 27.76 -22.86 27.80
N LEU A 78 26.92 -22.25 28.64
CA LEU A 78 27.27 -21.02 29.32
C LEU A 78 28.31 -21.26 30.43
N ALA A 79 29.24 -20.32 30.56
CA ALA A 79 30.18 -20.26 31.68
C ALA A 79 29.47 -19.91 33.00
N GLU A 80 30.19 -20.00 34.12
CA GLU A 80 29.70 -19.40 35.37
C GLU A 80 29.77 -17.87 35.31
N GLY A 81 28.79 -17.21 35.94
CA GLY A 81 28.73 -15.75 36.03
C GLY A 81 29.96 -15.16 36.74
N ASN A 82 30.37 -13.96 36.33
CA ASN A 82 31.52 -13.30 36.95
C ASN A 82 31.11 -12.70 38.30
N ARG A 83 31.76 -13.13 39.38
CA ARG A 83 31.48 -12.63 40.75
C ARG A 83 31.55 -11.09 40.88
N VAL A 84 32.35 -10.43 40.04
CA VAL A 84 32.45 -8.96 40.01
C VAL A 84 31.12 -8.30 39.60
N ASN A 85 30.31 -8.99 38.79
CA ASN A 85 29.02 -8.50 38.32
C ASN A 85 27.83 -8.97 39.16
N ASP A 86 28.05 -9.64 40.32
CA ASP A 86 26.95 -10.12 41.16
C ASP A 86 26.06 -8.98 41.66
N ALA A 87 26.67 -7.85 42.07
CA ALA A 87 25.92 -6.66 42.45
C ALA A 87 25.10 -6.09 41.27
N VAL A 88 25.59 -6.22 40.03
CA VAL A 88 24.86 -5.81 38.81
C VAL A 88 23.65 -6.73 38.59
N TYR A 89 23.84 -8.04 38.78
CA TYR A 89 22.77 -9.02 38.67
C TYR A 89 21.63 -8.73 39.66
N GLU A 90 21.98 -8.40 40.91
CA GLU A 90 21.01 -8.00 41.94
C GLU A 90 20.28 -6.69 41.60
N VAL A 91 20.95 -5.73 40.94
CA VAL A 91 20.29 -4.51 40.42
C VAL A 91 19.20 -4.91 39.42
N PHE A 92 19.49 -5.78 38.46
CA PHE A 92 18.50 -6.20 37.48
C PHE A 92 17.34 -6.96 38.12
N LYS A 93 17.60 -7.90 39.03
CA LYS A 93 16.55 -8.62 39.78
C LYS A 93 15.66 -7.67 40.58
N LYS A 94 16.24 -6.65 41.22
CA LYS A 94 15.48 -5.70 42.05
C LYS A 94 14.57 -4.78 41.25
N TYR A 95 15.05 -4.27 40.12
CA TYR A 95 14.35 -3.22 39.39
C TYR A 95 13.53 -3.73 38.19
N ARG A 96 13.83 -4.92 37.66
CA ARG A 96 13.11 -5.53 36.52
C ARG A 96 12.95 -4.61 35.30
N ASP A 97 13.95 -3.77 35.04
CA ASP A 97 13.99 -2.82 33.92
C ASP A 97 15.22 -3.10 33.02
N PRO A 98 15.17 -2.79 31.71
CA PRO A 98 16.36 -2.65 30.88
C PRO A 98 17.15 -1.40 31.28
N LEU A 99 18.48 -1.53 31.37
CA LEU A 99 19.34 -0.45 31.89
C LEU A 99 20.54 -0.18 31.01
N SER A 100 20.82 1.10 30.79
CA SER A 100 22.11 1.55 30.27
C SER A 100 23.21 1.40 31.33
N GLU A 101 24.47 1.30 30.90
CA GLU A 101 25.63 1.23 31.82
C GLU A 101 25.63 2.37 32.85
N ARG A 102 25.28 3.59 32.44
CA ARG A 102 25.16 4.74 33.34
C ARG A 102 24.10 4.53 34.43
N GLN A 103 22.95 3.95 34.06
CA GLN A 103 21.89 3.65 35.03
C GLN A 103 22.28 2.52 35.98
N ILE A 104 23.00 1.51 35.49
CA ILE A 104 23.55 0.43 36.32
C ILE A 104 24.50 1.00 37.37
N LEU A 105 25.50 1.78 36.94
CA LEU A 105 26.47 2.42 37.85
C LEU A 105 25.80 3.31 38.91
N ASN A 106 24.81 4.11 38.49
CA ASN A 106 24.06 4.96 39.42
C ASN A 106 23.24 4.16 40.44
N ARG A 107 22.69 3.00 40.06
CA ARG A 107 21.91 2.13 40.94
C ARG A 107 22.82 1.32 41.88
N LEU A 108 24.00 0.88 41.41
CA LEU A 108 25.03 0.26 42.23
C LEU A 108 25.53 1.20 43.34
N ALA A 109 25.82 2.46 43.00
CA ALA A 109 26.26 3.46 43.97
C ALA A 109 25.25 3.68 45.12
N LYS A 110 23.95 3.48 44.85
CA LYS A 110 22.88 3.58 45.85
C LYS A 110 22.74 2.34 46.74
N LEU A 111 23.13 1.15 46.25
CA LEU A 111 23.02 -0.11 46.98
C LEU A 111 24.20 -0.34 47.93
N GLU A 112 25.42 0.08 47.55
CA GLU A 112 26.63 -0.24 48.31
C GLU A 112 27.11 0.86 49.29
N HIS A 113 26.43 2.02 49.38
CA HIS A 113 26.92 3.18 50.17
C HIS A 113 28.38 3.59 49.86
N ILE A 114 28.87 3.30 48.65
CA ILE A 114 30.25 3.62 48.26
C ILE A 114 30.31 5.04 47.72
N ALA A 115 30.65 5.97 48.60
CA ALA A 115 31.17 7.27 48.23
C ALA A 115 32.64 7.14 47.82
N GLY A 116 32.96 7.40 46.55
CA GLY A 116 34.31 7.78 46.11
C GLY A 116 34.97 6.91 45.04
N ASN A 117 35.14 7.48 43.85
CA ASN A 117 36.21 7.25 42.86
C ASN A 117 36.74 5.81 42.67
N MET A 118 35.88 4.85 42.34
CA MET A 118 36.31 3.67 41.57
C MET A 118 35.78 3.77 40.14
N GLN A 119 36.69 3.78 39.17
CA GLN A 119 36.38 3.70 37.75
C GLN A 119 36.04 2.24 37.43
N LEU A 120 34.80 1.84 37.72
CA LEU A 120 34.31 0.47 37.50
C LEU A 120 34.07 0.27 35.99
N THR A 121 34.91 -0.52 35.34
CA THR A 121 34.68 -1.01 33.98
C THR A 121 33.73 -2.20 34.06
N LEU A 122 32.49 -2.00 33.62
CA LEU A 122 31.47 -3.06 33.56
C LEU A 122 31.76 -3.97 32.36
N ASP A 123 32.28 -5.18 32.62
CA ASP A 123 32.45 -6.19 31.57
C ASP A 123 31.22 -7.12 31.52
N LEU A 124 30.09 -6.58 31.04
CA LEU A 124 28.83 -7.32 30.91
C LEU A 124 28.79 -8.19 29.64
N LYS A 125 29.55 -7.79 28.61
CA LYS A 125 29.60 -8.50 27.32
C LYS A 125 30.14 -9.92 27.46
N HIS A 126 31.11 -10.12 28.35
CA HIS A 126 31.72 -11.43 28.60
C HIS A 126 31.12 -12.19 29.79
N ASP A 127 30.05 -11.67 30.42
CA ASP A 127 29.33 -12.38 31.46
C ASP A 127 28.05 -13.02 30.87
N PRO A 128 27.85 -14.33 31.04
CA PRO A 128 26.74 -15.06 30.41
C PRO A 128 25.36 -14.66 30.92
N ARG A 129 25.26 -13.95 32.04
CA ARG A 129 23.96 -13.55 32.64
C ARG A 129 23.34 -12.31 32.01
N PHE A 130 24.09 -11.56 31.21
CA PHE A 130 23.64 -10.29 30.64
C PHE A 130 23.62 -10.33 29.10
N SER A 131 22.54 -9.79 28.55
CA SER A 131 22.31 -9.63 27.12
C SER A 131 22.09 -8.17 26.79
N ASP A 132 22.62 -7.71 25.67
CA ASP A 132 22.38 -6.37 25.15
C ASP A 132 21.19 -6.33 24.18
N ILE A 133 20.50 -5.20 24.14
CA ILE A 133 19.39 -4.89 23.24
C ILE A 133 19.55 -3.47 22.66
N ASP A 134 18.88 -3.20 21.54
CA ASP A 134 18.95 -1.91 20.81
C ASP A 134 20.41 -1.52 20.49
N SER A 135 21.12 -2.44 19.82
CA SER A 135 22.52 -2.25 19.39
C SER A 135 23.50 -1.87 20.52
N GLY A 136 23.34 -2.44 21.72
CA GLY A 136 24.23 -2.20 22.85
C GLY A 136 23.86 -1.02 23.74
N LYS A 137 22.71 -0.36 23.50
CA LYS A 137 22.27 0.81 24.27
C LYS A 137 21.72 0.45 25.65
N TYR A 138 21.08 -0.71 25.77
CA TYR A 138 20.55 -1.22 27.03
C TYR A 138 20.97 -2.67 27.27
N TRP A 139 21.01 -3.04 28.55
CA TRP A 139 21.29 -4.39 29.03
C TRP A 139 20.05 -4.96 29.73
N ILE A 140 19.87 -6.27 29.63
CA ILE A 140 18.87 -7.08 30.33
C ILE A 140 19.51 -8.38 30.85
N LEU A 141 18.81 -9.12 31.70
CA LEU A 141 19.23 -10.47 32.04
C LEU A 141 18.94 -11.42 30.88
N SER A 142 19.88 -12.32 30.59
CA SER A 142 19.75 -13.30 29.50
C SER A 142 18.59 -14.28 29.71
N GLU A 143 18.14 -14.44 30.96
CA GLU A 143 16.96 -15.25 31.32
C GLU A 143 15.62 -14.56 31.03
N TRP A 144 15.61 -13.24 30.83
CA TRP A 144 14.38 -12.50 30.56
C TRP A 144 13.93 -12.66 29.11
N THR A 145 12.63 -12.68 28.89
CA THR A 145 11.98 -12.75 27.58
C THR A 145 11.31 -11.42 27.30
N VAL A 146 11.82 -10.67 26.33
CA VAL A 146 11.17 -9.44 25.86
C VAL A 146 9.87 -9.82 25.15
N ILE A 147 8.74 -9.30 25.65
CA ILE A 147 7.40 -9.69 25.19
C ILE A 147 6.72 -8.67 24.28
N ASN A 148 7.44 -7.67 23.76
CA ASN A 148 6.84 -6.59 22.96
C ASN A 148 6.00 -7.10 21.78
N ASP A 149 6.47 -8.08 21.01
CA ASP A 149 5.69 -8.59 19.87
C ASP A 149 4.41 -9.32 20.31
N TYR A 150 4.48 -10.11 21.39
CA TYR A 150 3.29 -10.74 21.98
C TYR A 150 2.33 -9.69 22.54
N ALA A 151 2.85 -8.66 23.20
CA ALA A 151 2.10 -7.54 23.75
C ALA A 151 1.40 -6.75 22.62
N ARG A 152 2.05 -6.56 21.46
CA ARG A 152 1.42 -6.00 20.26
C ARG A 152 0.24 -6.86 19.80
N SER A 153 0.43 -8.18 19.69
CA SER A 153 -0.64 -9.09 19.27
C SER A 153 -1.84 -9.07 20.20
N VAL A 154 -1.62 -8.99 21.52
CA VAL A 154 -2.70 -8.83 22.51
C VAL A 154 -3.41 -7.48 22.35
N LEU A 155 -2.67 -6.38 22.18
CA LEU A 155 -3.26 -5.04 22.02
C LEU A 155 -4.03 -4.87 20.69
N LEU A 156 -3.62 -5.54 19.62
CA LEU A 156 -4.38 -5.59 18.36
C LEU A 156 -5.78 -6.19 18.57
N LYS A 157 -5.91 -7.23 19.39
CA LYS A 157 -7.19 -7.89 19.69
C LYS A 157 -8.03 -7.11 20.71
N ALA A 158 -7.39 -6.49 21.70
CA ALA A 158 -8.07 -5.86 22.81
C ALA A 158 -8.85 -4.60 22.42
N LYS A 159 -8.42 -3.88 21.36
CA LYS A 159 -8.92 -2.57 20.86
C LYS A 159 -8.87 -1.42 21.89
N ASN A 160 -9.24 -1.68 23.13
CA ASN A 160 -9.03 -0.81 24.29
C ASN A 160 -7.63 -1.06 24.87
N GLY A 161 -6.94 0.01 25.27
CA GLY A 161 -5.63 -0.10 25.92
C GLY A 161 -5.64 -0.98 27.15
N LEU A 162 -4.50 -1.54 27.52
CA LEU A 162 -4.34 -2.37 28.72
C LEU A 162 -3.31 -1.76 29.66
N THR A 163 -3.50 -1.94 30.97
CA THR A 163 -2.40 -1.65 31.91
C THR A 163 -1.25 -2.62 31.66
N GLU A 164 -0.05 -2.26 32.13
CA GLU A 164 1.14 -3.08 31.93
C GLU A 164 1.01 -4.47 32.55
N ASP A 165 0.44 -4.55 33.75
CA ASP A 165 0.20 -5.82 34.46
C ASP A 165 -0.81 -6.69 33.70
N GLU A 166 -1.96 -6.14 33.29
CA GLU A 166 -2.98 -6.85 32.49
C GLU A 166 -2.41 -7.35 31.15
N LEU A 167 -1.54 -6.55 30.52
CA LEU A 167 -0.92 -6.88 29.25
C LEU A 167 0.05 -8.05 29.41
N ILE A 168 0.90 -8.02 30.44
CA ILE A 168 1.81 -9.11 30.75
C ILE A 168 1.04 -10.38 31.11
N GLU A 169 0.00 -10.29 31.95
CA GLU A 169 -0.85 -11.43 32.32
C GLU A 169 -1.48 -12.09 31.09
N ARG A 170 -2.09 -11.32 30.19
CA ARG A 170 -2.66 -11.85 28.95
C ARG A 170 -1.62 -12.49 28.05
N VAL A 171 -0.44 -11.90 27.93
CA VAL A 171 0.64 -12.50 27.14
C VAL A 171 1.10 -13.83 27.73
N VAL A 172 1.23 -13.90 29.06
CA VAL A 172 1.59 -15.14 29.77
C VAL A 172 0.54 -16.21 29.57
N GLU A 173 -0.75 -15.87 29.68
CA GLU A 173 -1.86 -16.80 29.47
C GLU A 173 -1.98 -17.28 28.03
N GLU A 174 -1.88 -16.37 27.05
CA GLU A 174 -2.11 -16.70 25.64
C GLU A 174 -0.89 -17.39 25.00
N TYR A 175 0.32 -16.89 25.28
CA TYR A 175 1.56 -17.35 24.64
C TYR A 175 2.42 -18.24 25.54
N HIS A 176 1.92 -18.60 26.74
CA HIS A 176 2.56 -19.55 27.65
C HIS A 176 4.01 -19.15 28.02
N VAL A 177 4.27 -17.85 28.11
CA VAL A 177 5.59 -17.30 28.50
C VAL A 177 5.75 -17.38 30.02
N ASN A 178 6.95 -17.69 30.52
CA ASN A 178 7.21 -17.68 31.96
C ASN A 178 7.01 -16.26 32.55
N SER A 179 6.09 -16.12 33.51
CA SER A 179 5.72 -14.83 34.13
C SER A 179 6.86 -14.15 34.89
N GLU A 180 7.80 -14.91 35.46
CA GLU A 180 8.97 -14.35 36.14
C GLU A 180 10.06 -13.88 35.17
N ALA A 181 10.03 -14.38 33.93
CA ALA A 181 10.97 -14.01 32.88
C ALA A 181 10.40 -12.96 31.90
N ALA A 182 9.09 -12.79 31.81
CA ALA A 182 8.45 -11.85 30.88
C ALA A 182 8.79 -10.39 31.22
N ILE A 183 9.33 -9.64 30.26
CA ILE A 183 9.60 -8.21 30.39
C ILE A 183 9.03 -7.44 29.19
N PHE A 184 8.18 -6.46 29.49
CA PHE A 184 7.64 -5.55 28.48
C PHE A 184 8.49 -4.29 28.43
N ILE A 185 8.99 -3.91 27.26
CA ILE A 185 9.91 -2.79 27.08
C ILE A 185 9.36 -1.81 26.02
N PRO A 186 8.36 -1.01 26.35
CA PRO A 186 7.77 -0.07 25.39
C PRO A 186 8.71 1.08 25.02
N ALA A 187 9.72 1.39 25.85
CA ALA A 187 10.63 2.52 25.62
C ALA A 187 11.56 2.35 24.40
N ILE A 188 11.71 1.13 23.89
CA ILE A 188 12.54 0.82 22.70
C ILE A 188 11.69 0.47 21.48
N ASP A 189 10.37 0.65 21.56
CA ASP A 189 9.42 0.19 20.56
C ASP A 189 8.35 1.26 20.35
N ASP A 190 8.47 1.96 19.24
CA ASP A 190 7.67 3.13 18.86
C ASP A 190 6.21 2.81 18.55
N ARG A 191 5.86 1.51 18.44
CA ARG A 191 4.50 1.04 18.22
C ARG A 191 3.60 1.27 19.43
N PHE A 192 4.15 1.42 20.64
CA PHE A 192 3.38 1.58 21.87
C PHE A 192 3.30 3.02 22.35
N VAL A 193 2.08 3.48 22.63
CA VAL A 193 1.81 4.78 23.25
C VAL A 193 1.08 4.55 24.57
N LYS A 194 1.37 5.39 25.57
CA LYS A 194 0.72 5.34 26.88
C LYS A 194 -0.36 6.41 26.97
N VAL A 195 -1.64 6.01 26.97
CA VAL A 195 -2.81 6.87 27.12
C VAL A 195 -3.49 6.55 28.45
N GLU A 196 -3.66 7.56 29.32
CA GLU A 196 -4.33 7.41 30.62
C GLU A 196 -3.85 6.21 31.45
N LYS A 197 -2.53 5.97 31.47
CA LYS A 197 -1.84 4.84 32.14
C LYS A 197 -2.02 3.47 31.48
N ARG A 198 -2.70 3.39 30.34
CA ARG A 198 -2.88 2.17 29.55
C ARG A 198 -1.99 2.22 28.31
N TRP A 199 -1.39 1.10 27.97
CA TRP A 199 -0.66 0.90 26.73
C TRP A 199 -1.65 0.61 25.61
N VAL A 200 -1.48 1.33 24.51
CA VAL A 200 -2.26 1.25 23.27
C VAL A 200 -1.29 1.26 22.11
N LEU A 201 -1.70 0.74 20.96
CA LEU A 201 -0.90 0.88 19.76
C LEU A 201 -1.06 2.29 19.20
N LYS A 202 0.06 2.88 18.77
CA LYS A 202 0.14 4.23 18.21
C LYS A 202 -0.93 4.47 17.11
N ARG A 203 -1.16 3.44 16.28
CA ARG A 203 -2.19 3.40 15.23
C ARG A 203 -3.64 3.63 15.69
N PHE A 204 -3.94 3.46 16.99
CA PHE A 204 -5.29 3.65 17.55
C PHE A 204 -5.46 4.98 18.29
N VAL A 205 -4.40 5.79 18.39
CA VAL A 205 -4.38 7.04 19.19
C VAL A 205 -4.12 8.25 18.31
N GLU A 206 -3.18 8.13 17.38
CA GLU A 206 -2.97 9.17 16.39
C GLU A 206 -4.03 8.99 15.29
N PRO A 207 -4.89 9.99 15.02
CA PRO A 207 -5.72 9.95 13.83
C PRO A 207 -4.76 9.79 12.65
N GLN A 208 -4.90 8.69 11.90
CA GLN A 208 -4.16 8.55 10.66
C GLN A 208 -4.64 9.67 9.75
N LYS A 209 -3.82 10.71 9.60
CA LYS A 209 -4.10 11.78 8.66
C LYS A 209 -4.25 11.15 7.28
N THR A 210 -5.36 11.41 6.61
CA THR A 210 -5.59 11.04 5.22
C THR A 210 -4.45 11.62 4.39
N LYS A 211 -3.65 10.74 3.77
CA LYS A 211 -2.56 11.15 2.90
C LYS A 211 -3.13 11.67 1.59
N LEU A 212 -2.83 12.92 1.25
CA LEU A 212 -3.30 13.50 0.00
C LEU A 212 -2.60 12.87 -1.19
N ARG A 213 -3.41 12.32 -2.09
CA ARG A 213 -3.00 11.83 -3.40
C ARG A 213 -2.43 12.98 -4.23
N PRO A 214 -1.48 12.72 -5.16
CA PRO A 214 -0.98 13.74 -6.08
C PRO A 214 -2.10 14.50 -6.82
N THR A 215 -3.16 13.79 -7.22
CA THR A 215 -4.36 14.38 -7.86
C THR A 215 -5.11 15.36 -6.95
N GLN A 216 -5.18 15.09 -5.65
CA GLN A 216 -5.79 16.00 -4.68
C GLN A 216 -4.92 17.25 -4.49
N ILE A 217 -3.60 17.10 -4.48
CA ILE A 217 -2.67 18.25 -4.44
C ILE A 217 -2.79 19.08 -5.71
N ASP A 218 -2.92 18.45 -6.88
CA ASP A 218 -3.17 19.14 -8.15
C ASP A 218 -4.50 19.90 -8.13
N ARG A 219 -5.56 19.32 -7.55
CA ARG A 219 -6.83 20.02 -7.31
C ARG A 219 -6.65 21.26 -6.41
N LEU A 220 -5.88 21.15 -5.32
CA LEU A 220 -5.57 22.30 -4.45
C LEU A 220 -4.80 23.40 -5.22
N TYR A 221 -3.82 23.01 -6.04
CA TYR A 221 -3.05 23.93 -6.89
C TYR A 221 -3.96 24.66 -7.87
N ASN A 222 -4.83 23.93 -8.56
CA ASN A 222 -5.75 24.46 -9.55
C ASN A 222 -6.82 25.37 -8.93
N ALA A 223 -7.29 25.06 -7.72
CA ALA A 223 -8.20 25.91 -6.99
C ALA A 223 -7.56 27.27 -6.65
N LEU A 224 -6.31 27.28 -6.15
CA LEU A 224 -5.56 28.52 -5.93
C LEU A 224 -5.26 29.27 -7.23
N LYS A 225 -5.01 28.54 -8.33
CA LYS A 225 -4.80 29.11 -9.66
C LYS A 225 -6.06 29.81 -10.17
N LYS A 226 -7.23 29.18 -10.03
CA LYS A 226 -8.55 29.67 -10.49
C LYS A 226 -9.12 30.79 -9.61
N ASN A 227 -8.98 30.70 -8.30
CA ASN A 227 -9.50 31.70 -7.37
C ASN A 227 -8.68 32.99 -7.34
N GLU A 228 -7.47 32.97 -7.91
CA GLU A 228 -6.54 34.08 -8.01
C GLU A 228 -6.16 34.78 -6.68
N GLN A 229 -6.48 34.16 -5.54
CA GLN A 229 -6.28 34.70 -4.20
C GLN A 229 -5.67 33.63 -3.29
N PRO A 230 -4.81 34.03 -2.34
CA PRO A 230 -4.26 33.12 -1.34
C PRO A 230 -5.36 32.70 -0.35
N MET A 231 -5.41 31.43 0.02
CA MET A 231 -6.46 30.86 0.86
C MET A 231 -5.90 30.28 2.16
N ASN A 232 -6.71 30.28 3.21
CA ASN A 232 -6.38 29.55 4.44
C ASN A 232 -6.39 28.05 4.16
N ILE A 233 -5.54 27.27 4.81
CA ILE A 233 -5.49 25.81 4.66
C ILE A 233 -6.83 25.14 4.93
N GLU A 234 -7.57 25.59 5.94
CA GLU A 234 -8.87 25.01 6.29
C GLU A 234 -9.93 25.32 5.23
N GLU A 235 -9.89 26.54 4.69
CA GLU A 235 -10.79 26.97 3.62
C GLU A 235 -10.44 26.24 2.32
N LEU A 236 -9.15 26.08 2.02
CA LEU A 236 -8.64 25.42 0.84
C LEU A 236 -8.99 23.92 0.82
N THR A 237 -8.80 23.19 1.92
CA THR A 237 -9.17 21.77 1.97
C THR A 237 -10.67 21.55 2.05
N SER A 238 -11.41 22.37 2.81
CA SER A 238 -12.87 22.22 2.90
C SER A 238 -13.57 22.58 1.59
N THR A 239 -13.11 23.59 0.84
CA THR A 239 -13.73 23.98 -0.44
C THR A 239 -13.37 23.05 -1.59
N VAL A 240 -12.15 22.48 -1.59
CA VAL A 240 -11.64 21.72 -2.75
C VAL A 240 -11.71 20.22 -2.54
N LEU A 241 -11.45 19.76 -1.31
CA LEU A 241 -11.40 18.33 -0.97
C LEU A 241 -12.58 17.90 -0.12
N ASN A 242 -13.42 18.84 0.35
CA ASN A 242 -14.49 18.61 1.32
C ASN A 242 -14.01 17.88 2.59
N LEU A 243 -12.75 18.12 2.97
CA LEU A 243 -12.08 17.52 4.12
C LEU A 243 -11.50 18.60 5.05
N PRO A 244 -11.60 18.42 6.37
CA PRO A 244 -10.99 19.36 7.31
C PRO A 244 -9.47 19.15 7.32
N ALA A 245 -8.71 20.25 7.38
CA ALA A 245 -7.26 20.20 7.15
C ALA A 245 -6.54 19.40 8.26
N ASN A 246 -7.09 19.39 9.47
CA ASN A 246 -6.56 18.68 10.63
C ASN A 246 -6.60 17.13 10.50
N LEU A 247 -7.43 16.59 9.61
CA LEU A 247 -7.52 15.16 9.30
C LEU A 247 -6.66 14.76 8.09
N THR A 248 -5.90 15.69 7.49
CA THR A 248 -5.09 15.43 6.29
C THR A 248 -3.62 15.77 6.50
N ASP A 249 -2.73 15.20 5.69
CA ASP A 249 -1.30 15.56 5.64
C ASP A 249 -1.02 16.81 4.77
N VAL A 250 -2.07 17.56 4.44
CA VAL A 250 -2.04 18.66 3.47
C VAL A 250 -0.95 19.71 3.72
N VAL A 251 -0.72 20.06 4.99
CA VAL A 251 0.29 21.06 5.36
C VAL A 251 1.69 20.55 5.04
N GLU A 252 1.96 19.28 5.32
CA GLU A 252 3.25 18.64 5.07
C GLU A 252 3.49 18.54 3.57
N ARG A 253 2.48 18.09 2.80
CA ARG A 253 2.54 17.94 1.34
C ARG A 253 2.72 19.27 0.62
N LEU A 254 1.93 20.29 0.94
CA LEU A 254 2.06 21.63 0.33
C LEU A 254 3.39 22.31 0.68
N THR A 255 3.94 22.06 1.88
CA THR A 255 5.24 22.62 2.28
C THR A 255 6.38 22.02 1.47
N MET A 256 6.29 20.73 1.14
CA MET A 256 7.29 20.02 0.35
C MET A 256 7.12 20.21 -1.16
N ASP A 257 5.94 20.58 -1.64
CA ASP A 257 5.67 20.80 -3.06
C ASP A 257 6.19 22.19 -3.52
N PRO A 258 7.09 22.25 -4.53
CA PRO A 258 7.71 23.50 -4.95
C PRO A 258 6.72 24.53 -5.51
N ARG A 259 5.54 24.08 -5.98
CA ARG A 259 4.53 24.92 -6.63
C ARG A 259 3.75 25.82 -5.68
N PHE A 260 3.78 25.55 -4.38
CA PHE A 260 3.00 26.28 -3.38
C PHE A 260 3.89 27.16 -2.51
N ALA A 261 3.35 28.27 -2.02
CA ALA A 261 4.01 29.15 -1.07
C ALA A 261 3.08 29.50 0.08
N LEU A 262 3.64 29.58 1.29
CA LEU A 262 2.94 30.03 2.49
C LEU A 262 3.35 31.46 2.82
N GLU A 263 2.42 32.41 2.71
CA GLU A 263 2.62 33.82 3.03
C GLU A 263 1.62 34.27 4.10
N ASN A 264 2.11 34.77 5.24
CA ASN A 264 1.26 35.28 6.34
C ASN A 264 0.16 34.30 6.82
N GLY A 265 0.40 32.99 6.73
CA GLY A 265 -0.57 31.95 7.11
C GLY A 265 -1.60 31.59 6.04
N LEU A 266 -1.46 32.11 4.81
CA LEU A 266 -2.28 31.77 3.66
C LEU A 266 -1.44 31.09 2.58
N TRP A 267 -2.02 30.08 1.93
CA TRP A 267 -1.41 29.32 0.85
C TRP A 267 -1.73 29.93 -0.51
N ASP A 268 -0.73 30.00 -1.38
CA ASP A 268 -0.84 30.47 -2.76
C ASP A 268 0.07 29.68 -3.70
N ILE A 269 -0.04 29.94 -4.99
CA ILE A 269 0.93 29.47 -5.97
C ILE A 269 2.24 30.28 -5.87
N ARG A 270 3.38 29.59 -5.92
CA ARG A 270 4.73 30.13 -5.74
C ARG A 270 5.03 31.31 -6.67
N GLU A 271 4.70 31.18 -7.96
CA GLU A 271 4.95 32.22 -8.97
C GLU A 271 4.29 33.57 -8.61
N ARG A 272 3.08 33.52 -8.06
CA ARG A 272 2.30 34.71 -7.68
C ARG A 272 2.85 35.34 -6.40
N ALA A 273 3.21 34.51 -5.42
CA ALA A 273 3.88 34.94 -4.19
C ALA A 273 5.20 35.67 -4.52
N GLU A 274 6.03 35.09 -5.38
CA GLU A 274 7.30 35.68 -5.82
C GLU A 274 7.09 37.00 -6.60
N ALA A 275 6.11 37.05 -7.51
CA ALA A 275 5.77 38.28 -8.22
C ALA A 275 5.33 39.41 -7.28
N ARG A 276 4.57 39.12 -6.23
CA ARG A 276 4.20 40.10 -5.19
C ARG A 276 5.39 40.58 -4.40
N LEU A 277 6.28 39.66 -4.00
CA LEU A 277 7.49 40.00 -3.28
C LEU A 277 8.38 40.92 -4.11
N LEU A 278 8.52 40.63 -5.41
CA LEU A 278 9.27 41.46 -6.35
C LEU A 278 8.65 42.86 -6.48
N ALA A 279 7.33 42.94 -6.65
CA ALA A 279 6.59 44.20 -6.75
C ALA A 279 6.66 45.03 -5.46
N ALA A 280 6.56 44.39 -4.28
CA ALA A 280 6.70 45.04 -2.98
C ALA A 280 8.12 45.57 -2.76
N THR A 281 9.13 44.83 -3.23
CA THR A 281 10.55 45.24 -3.16
C THR A 281 10.81 46.42 -4.09
N GLN A 282 10.27 46.41 -5.30
CA GLN A 282 10.35 47.52 -6.26
C GLN A 282 9.60 48.77 -5.76
N SER A 283 8.43 48.62 -5.15
CA SER A 283 7.68 49.72 -4.54
C SER A 283 8.39 50.30 -3.31
N LYS A 284 9.06 49.47 -2.48
CA LYS A 284 9.92 49.97 -1.40
C LYS A 284 11.12 50.75 -1.93
N LEU A 285 11.77 50.25 -2.98
CA LEU A 285 12.89 50.94 -3.63
C LEU A 285 12.47 52.26 -4.28
N GLN A 286 11.28 52.33 -4.90
CA GLN A 286 10.71 53.56 -5.47
C GLN A 286 10.26 54.55 -4.39
N ALA A 287 9.69 54.08 -3.28
CA ALA A 287 9.31 54.93 -2.15
C ALA A 287 10.54 55.53 -1.44
N THR A 288 11.66 54.81 -1.39
CA THR A 288 12.94 55.35 -0.89
C THR A 288 13.64 56.30 -1.88
N ALA A 289 13.34 56.21 -3.18
CA ALA A 289 13.91 57.08 -4.21
C ALA A 289 13.11 58.38 -4.46
N ALA A 290 11.89 58.50 -3.91
CA ALA A 290 10.97 59.62 -4.14
C ALA A 290 11.00 60.72 -3.06
N VAL A 291 11.96 60.70 -2.13
CA VAL A 291 12.14 61.77 -1.13
C VAL A 291 13.38 62.58 -1.48
N GLU A 292 13.19 63.69 -2.22
CA GLU A 292 14.21 64.74 -2.35
C GLU A 292 14.15 65.71 -1.14
N PRO A 293 15.29 66.32 -0.75
CA PRO A 293 15.42 67.06 0.50
C PRO A 293 15.07 68.55 0.34
N GLU A 294 14.13 69.06 1.13
CA GLU A 294 14.01 70.50 1.37
C GLU A 294 14.76 70.92 2.64
N LYS A 295 15.56 71.97 2.46
CA LYS A 295 16.55 72.55 3.38
C LYS A 295 15.91 73.22 4.60
N THR A 296 16.52 73.07 5.78
CA THR A 296 16.71 74.20 6.71
C THR A 296 17.87 73.97 7.69
N ALA A 297 18.79 74.94 7.64
CA ALA A 297 19.63 75.55 8.68
C ALA A 297 20.31 74.67 9.77
N GLU A 298 21.65 74.66 9.65
CA GLU A 298 22.68 74.79 10.69
C GLU A 298 22.21 74.91 12.16
N GLU A 299 22.65 73.99 13.02
CA GLU A 299 23.70 74.27 14.02
C GLU A 299 24.25 72.97 14.64
N SER A 300 25.49 73.09 15.10
CA SER A 300 26.50 72.09 15.42
C SER A 300 26.25 71.25 16.69
N VAL A 301 26.94 70.10 16.80
CA VAL A 301 28.05 69.86 17.76
C VAL A 301 28.56 68.41 17.60
N GLU A 302 29.88 68.30 17.59
CA GLU A 302 30.72 67.09 17.52
C GLU A 302 30.41 66.07 18.64
N ILE A 303 30.75 64.80 18.40
CA ILE A 303 31.81 64.09 19.14
C ILE A 303 32.11 62.75 18.46
N GLU A 304 33.40 62.56 18.16
CA GLU A 304 34.07 61.39 17.61
C GLU A 304 34.04 60.18 18.55
N ILE A 305 33.88 58.96 18.00
CA ILE A 305 34.66 57.78 18.42
C ILE A 305 34.89 56.86 17.20
N ALA A 306 36.17 56.62 16.88
CA ALA A 306 36.68 55.53 16.03
C ALA A 306 37.51 54.58 16.93
N PRO A 307 38.16 53.49 16.45
CA PRO A 307 38.00 52.65 15.24
C PRO A 307 37.84 51.15 15.69
N THR A 308 37.81 50.08 14.88
CA THR A 308 38.87 49.53 14.00
C THR A 308 38.39 48.15 13.48
N GLU A 309 38.60 47.84 12.20
CA GLU A 309 38.81 46.48 11.68
C GLU A 309 39.85 46.52 10.54
N PRO A 310 40.69 45.48 10.35
CA PRO A 310 41.69 45.42 9.27
C PRO A 310 41.33 44.46 8.11
N GLU A 311 41.44 45.01 6.89
CA GLU A 311 42.18 44.61 5.67
C GLU A 311 42.56 43.14 5.31
N ILE A 312 42.49 42.84 3.98
CA ILE A 312 43.48 42.21 3.04
C ILE A 312 42.70 41.75 1.78
N THR A 313 42.73 42.39 0.58
CA THR A 313 43.68 42.51 -0.57
C THR A 313 43.90 41.28 -1.49
N VAL A 314 43.67 41.46 -2.81
CA VAL A 314 44.20 40.62 -3.93
C VAL A 314 44.45 41.51 -5.20
N PRO A 315 45.49 41.29 -6.04
CA PRO A 315 45.99 42.24 -7.07
C PRO A 315 45.71 41.83 -8.57
N PRO A 316 46.18 42.60 -9.60
CA PRO A 316 45.57 42.68 -10.96
C PRO A 316 46.39 42.06 -12.14
N VAL A 317 45.86 42.25 -13.36
CA VAL A 317 46.18 41.67 -14.69
C VAL A 317 47.24 42.46 -15.50
N GLU A 318 48.03 41.78 -16.36
CA GLU A 318 48.91 42.35 -17.40
C GLU A 318 48.76 41.68 -18.81
N GLU A 319 49.04 42.46 -19.86
CA GLU A 319 49.00 42.18 -21.32
C GLU A 319 50.32 41.57 -21.89
N ALA A 320 50.27 40.88 -23.06
CA ALA A 320 51.37 40.83 -24.06
C ALA A 320 50.90 40.18 -25.41
N VAL A 321 50.98 40.83 -26.59
CA VAL A 321 52.07 40.92 -27.64
C VAL A 321 52.00 39.86 -28.79
N ILE A 322 52.33 40.32 -30.01
CA ILE A 322 52.10 39.78 -31.38
C ILE A 322 53.38 39.12 -31.99
N VAL A 323 53.19 38.36 -33.09
CA VAL A 323 54.01 38.12 -34.32
C VAL A 323 54.96 36.87 -34.40
N PRO A 324 55.41 36.35 -35.60
CA PRO A 324 54.76 35.28 -36.41
C PRO A 324 55.70 34.15 -36.96
N SER A 325 55.11 33.20 -37.74
CA SER A 325 55.63 32.46 -38.93
C SER A 325 56.88 31.53 -38.87
N ILE A 326 56.79 30.33 -39.49
CA ILE A 326 57.56 29.87 -40.69
C ILE A 326 57.40 28.34 -40.92
N GLU A 327 56.84 28.02 -42.10
CA GLU A 327 57.17 27.05 -43.17
C GLU A 327 57.70 25.60 -42.96
N GLU A 328 57.16 24.74 -43.85
CA GLU A 328 57.78 23.62 -44.63
C GLU A 328 58.12 22.30 -43.91
N GLU A 329 58.04 21.10 -44.52
CA GLU A 329 57.39 20.51 -45.71
C GLU A 329 57.74 18.99 -45.63
N ILE A 330 56.88 18.10 -46.12
CA ILE A 330 57.17 16.84 -46.88
C ILE A 330 56.20 15.68 -46.55
N ARG A 331 55.59 15.23 -47.64
CA ARG A 331 54.67 14.12 -47.95
C ARG A 331 55.25 12.71 -47.78
N GLU A 332 54.35 11.73 -47.59
CA GLU A 332 54.08 10.53 -48.44
C GLU A 332 53.02 9.66 -47.70
N GLU A 333 51.73 9.64 -48.07
CA GLU A 333 50.98 8.84 -49.06
C GLU A 333 49.99 7.82 -48.42
N GLN A 334 48.69 8.19 -48.46
CA GLN A 334 47.43 7.40 -48.64
C GLN A 334 47.03 6.27 -47.66
N PRO A 335 45.72 5.88 -47.54
CA PRO A 335 44.52 6.32 -48.28
C PRO A 335 43.33 6.81 -47.42
N GLU A 336 42.38 7.49 -48.10
CA GLU A 336 41.13 8.05 -47.58
C GLU A 336 40.17 6.99 -47.01
N ILE A 337 39.71 7.24 -45.77
CA ILE A 337 38.43 6.76 -45.22
C ILE A 337 37.85 7.94 -44.43
N GLU A 338 36.65 8.38 -44.78
CA GLU A 338 35.92 9.52 -44.17
C GLU A 338 35.66 9.24 -42.67
N PRO A 339 36.04 10.14 -41.73
CA PRO A 339 35.71 9.97 -40.33
C PRO A 339 34.43 10.74 -39.97
N GLU A 340 33.58 10.01 -39.24
CA GLU A 340 32.45 10.50 -38.46
C GLU A 340 32.96 11.48 -37.38
N GLU A 341 32.25 12.60 -37.19
CA GLU A 341 32.56 13.61 -36.17
C GLU A 341 32.23 13.06 -34.77
N GLU A 342 33.26 12.93 -33.94
CA GLU A 342 33.16 12.84 -32.48
C GLU A 342 32.96 14.26 -31.93
N ASP A 343 31.77 14.54 -31.38
CA ASP A 343 31.56 15.74 -30.55
C ASP A 343 31.63 15.38 -29.06
N GLU A 344 32.34 16.25 -28.35
CA GLU A 344 32.76 16.17 -26.95
C GLU A 344 31.57 16.08 -25.98
N LEU A 345 31.60 15.08 -25.10
CA LEU A 345 30.65 14.90 -23.99
C LEU A 345 30.81 16.04 -22.97
N GLY A 346 29.94 17.04 -23.05
CA GLY A 346 29.58 17.89 -21.93
C GLY A 346 28.82 17.07 -20.88
N GLU A 347 29.22 17.18 -19.62
CA GLU A 347 28.43 16.71 -18.48
C GLU A 347 27.15 17.57 -18.42
N GLU A 348 26.06 17.09 -19.03
CA GLU A 348 24.72 17.63 -18.79
C GLU A 348 24.22 17.14 -17.43
N GLU A 349 23.95 18.09 -16.52
CA GLU A 349 23.13 17.85 -15.35
C GLU A 349 21.76 17.32 -15.80
N ALA A 350 21.39 16.12 -15.33
CA ALA A 350 20.15 15.47 -15.69
C ALA A 350 18.93 16.33 -15.28
N PRO A 351 17.96 16.61 -16.17
CA PRO A 351 16.76 17.33 -15.80
C PRO A 351 15.84 16.41 -14.98
N GLU A 352 15.35 16.89 -13.84
CA GLU A 352 14.42 16.19 -12.93
C GLU A 352 13.00 15.95 -13.52
N GLY A 353 12.81 15.99 -14.85
CA GLY A 353 11.49 15.92 -15.53
C GLY A 353 11.16 14.63 -16.29
N GLY A 354 12.08 13.67 -16.43
CA GLY A 354 12.01 12.63 -17.47
C GLY A 354 10.85 11.60 -17.41
N GLN A 355 10.27 11.32 -16.24
CA GLN A 355 9.27 10.22 -16.12
C GLN A 355 7.84 10.66 -16.48
N ARG A 356 7.45 11.89 -16.15
CA ARG A 356 6.09 12.40 -16.44
C ARG A 356 5.90 12.61 -17.94
N ASP A 357 6.95 13.06 -18.63
CA ASP A 357 6.94 13.25 -20.08
C ASP A 357 6.84 11.91 -20.82
N GLU A 358 7.52 10.85 -20.36
CA GLU A 358 7.45 9.52 -21.00
C GLU A 358 6.06 8.88 -20.87
N TYR A 359 5.42 8.97 -19.69
CA TYR A 359 4.04 8.49 -19.51
C TYR A 359 3.06 9.24 -20.41
N MET A 360 3.15 10.57 -20.43
CA MET A 360 2.24 11.42 -21.22
C MET A 360 2.40 11.16 -22.72
N GLU A 361 3.62 10.91 -23.21
CA GLU A 361 3.84 10.50 -24.60
C GLU A 361 3.27 9.11 -24.91
N ARG A 362 3.44 8.14 -24.01
CA ARG A 362 2.81 6.81 -24.15
C ARG A 362 1.28 6.91 -24.18
N LEU A 363 0.69 7.71 -23.29
CA LEU A 363 -0.75 7.94 -23.23
C LEU A 363 -1.24 8.67 -24.49
N ARG A 364 -0.52 9.69 -24.96
CA ARG A 364 -0.78 10.38 -26.24
C ARG A 364 -0.84 9.37 -27.39
N GLY A 365 0.14 8.47 -27.48
CA GLY A 365 0.15 7.40 -28.47
C GLY A 365 -1.09 6.51 -28.39
N LYS A 366 -1.47 6.05 -27.19
CA LYS A 366 -2.68 5.24 -26.96
C LYS A 366 -3.96 5.98 -27.36
N VAL A 367 -4.09 7.26 -27.03
CA VAL A 367 -5.25 8.11 -27.39
C VAL A 367 -5.35 8.27 -28.90
N ILE A 368 -4.24 8.57 -29.58
CA ILE A 368 -4.20 8.68 -31.05
C ILE A 368 -4.63 7.36 -31.69
N ASP A 369 -4.04 6.24 -31.26
CA ASP A 369 -4.37 4.91 -31.79
C ASP A 369 -5.84 4.56 -31.56
N PHE A 370 -6.37 4.83 -30.37
CA PHE A 370 -7.77 4.61 -30.01
C PHE A 370 -8.70 5.40 -30.92
N LEU A 371 -8.49 6.71 -31.02
CA LEU A 371 -9.35 7.57 -31.82
C LEU A 371 -9.27 7.20 -33.30
N GLN A 372 -8.08 6.88 -33.84
CA GLN A 372 -7.94 6.43 -35.24
C GLN A 372 -8.75 5.16 -35.50
N ASP A 373 -8.79 4.26 -34.53
CA ASP A 373 -9.57 3.04 -34.59
C ASP A 373 -11.07 3.32 -34.50
N ALA A 374 -11.50 4.19 -33.58
CA ALA A 374 -12.87 4.65 -33.43
C ALA A 374 -13.39 5.30 -34.72
N PHE A 375 -12.61 6.15 -35.37
CA PHE A 375 -12.96 6.73 -36.66
C PHE A 375 -13.15 5.67 -37.75
N ARG A 376 -12.25 4.68 -37.82
CA ARG A 376 -12.32 3.62 -38.84
C ARG A 376 -13.48 2.64 -38.62
N THR A 377 -13.78 2.31 -37.37
CA THR A 377 -14.71 1.23 -37.00
C THR A 377 -16.11 1.73 -36.66
N GLU A 378 -16.19 2.89 -36.01
CA GLU A 378 -17.42 3.48 -35.49
C GLU A 378 -17.81 4.76 -36.21
N GLY A 379 -16.94 5.30 -37.09
CA GLY A 379 -17.20 6.53 -37.82
C GLY A 379 -17.12 7.81 -36.97
N VAL A 380 -16.52 7.71 -35.78
CA VAL A 380 -16.37 8.83 -34.84
C VAL A 380 -15.39 9.86 -35.41
N VAL A 381 -15.89 11.04 -35.76
CA VAL A 381 -15.07 12.14 -36.30
C VAL A 381 -14.45 12.92 -35.15
N TYR A 382 -13.12 12.96 -35.09
CA TYR A 382 -12.37 13.75 -34.11
C TYR A 382 -11.25 14.54 -34.81
N ASN A 383 -10.81 15.66 -34.20
CA ASN A 383 -9.70 16.47 -34.67
C ASN A 383 -8.49 16.35 -33.73
N ALA A 384 -7.31 16.79 -34.17
CA ALA A 384 -6.10 16.76 -33.35
C ALA A 384 -6.18 17.67 -32.11
N GLU A 385 -6.98 18.74 -32.17
CA GLU A 385 -7.18 19.68 -31.06
C GLU A 385 -7.87 19.01 -29.85
N ILE A 386 -8.81 18.08 -30.09
CA ILE A 386 -9.45 17.27 -29.04
C ILE A 386 -8.42 16.42 -28.30
N ILE A 387 -7.38 15.92 -28.97
CA ILE A 387 -6.33 15.10 -28.34
C ILE A 387 -5.53 15.94 -27.35
N ASP A 388 -5.08 17.13 -27.78
CA ASP A 388 -4.32 18.03 -26.92
C ASP A 388 -5.20 18.54 -25.76
N GLN A 389 -6.48 18.85 -26.04
CA GLN A 389 -7.44 19.22 -24.99
C GLN A 389 -7.65 18.09 -23.98
N PHE A 390 -7.85 16.86 -24.45
CA PHE A 390 -8.02 15.69 -23.58
C PHE A 390 -6.77 15.44 -22.72
N LEU A 391 -5.57 15.44 -23.32
CA LEU A 391 -4.32 15.18 -22.60
C LEU A 391 -3.93 16.30 -21.62
N SER A 392 -4.31 17.54 -21.93
CA SER A 392 -4.10 18.70 -21.04
C SER A 392 -5.18 18.86 -19.97
N SER A 393 -6.32 18.18 -20.11
CA SER A 393 -7.42 18.24 -19.13
C SER A 393 -7.01 17.56 -17.82
N ASP A 394 -7.45 18.13 -16.70
CA ASP A 394 -7.37 17.50 -15.38
C ASP A 394 -8.58 16.56 -15.12
N GLU A 395 -9.61 16.61 -15.96
CA GLU A 395 -10.85 15.83 -15.90
C GLU A 395 -10.88 14.77 -17.03
N LYS A 396 -9.76 14.07 -17.26
CA LYS A 396 -9.64 13.09 -18.36
C LYS A 396 -10.64 11.95 -18.24
N GLU A 397 -10.89 11.50 -17.01
CA GLU A 397 -11.79 10.41 -16.68
C GLU A 397 -13.23 10.78 -17.06
N GLU A 398 -13.75 11.89 -16.52
CA GLU A 398 -15.09 12.40 -16.82
C GLU A 398 -15.32 12.63 -18.32
N LEU A 399 -14.31 13.19 -19.02
CA LEU A 399 -14.38 13.38 -20.47
C LEU A 399 -14.43 12.04 -21.23
N PHE A 400 -13.71 11.03 -20.74
CA PHE A 400 -13.69 9.72 -21.35
C PHE A 400 -14.99 8.96 -21.08
N ASP A 401 -15.53 9.03 -19.87
CA ASP A 401 -16.82 8.44 -19.52
C ASP A 401 -17.94 9.02 -20.37
N GLN A 402 -17.94 10.33 -20.59
CA GLN A 402 -18.88 10.98 -21.51
C GLN A 402 -18.71 10.49 -22.94
N PHE A 403 -17.45 10.30 -23.41
CA PHE A 403 -17.19 9.73 -24.72
C PHE A 403 -17.73 8.30 -24.85
N VAL A 404 -17.55 7.47 -23.81
CA VAL A 404 -18.08 6.10 -23.76
C VAL A 404 -19.60 6.14 -23.83
N TYR A 405 -20.23 6.99 -23.04
CA TYR A 405 -21.68 7.17 -23.07
C TYR A 405 -22.20 7.55 -24.47
N ASP A 406 -21.56 8.52 -25.12
CA ASP A 406 -22.01 9.07 -26.40
C ASP A 406 -21.73 8.15 -27.62
N HIS A 407 -20.72 7.28 -27.53
CA HIS A 407 -20.21 6.55 -28.70
C HIS A 407 -20.15 5.03 -28.55
N PHE A 408 -20.07 4.49 -27.33
CA PHE A 408 -20.08 3.05 -27.10
C PHE A 408 -21.50 2.51 -26.92
N VAL A 409 -22.31 3.15 -26.09
CA VAL A 409 -23.66 2.70 -25.74
C VAL A 409 -24.52 2.63 -27.01
N SER A 410 -25.08 1.45 -27.28
CA SER A 410 -25.87 1.21 -28.48
C SER A 410 -26.75 -0.02 -28.35
N GLU A 411 -28.06 0.21 -28.22
CA GLU A 411 -29.08 -0.85 -28.21
C GLU A 411 -28.98 -1.73 -29.45
N SER A 412 -28.79 -1.13 -30.63
CA SER A 412 -28.70 -1.85 -31.91
C SER A 412 -27.52 -2.83 -32.00
N LYS A 413 -26.45 -2.57 -31.24
CA LYS A 413 -25.25 -3.42 -31.17
C LYS A 413 -25.21 -4.26 -29.89
N GLY A 414 -26.22 -4.14 -29.02
CA GLY A 414 -26.25 -4.78 -27.71
C GLY A 414 -25.14 -4.31 -26.76
N ARG A 415 -24.68 -3.06 -26.93
CA ARG A 415 -23.64 -2.44 -26.10
C ARG A 415 -24.29 -1.65 -24.97
N ILE A 416 -24.12 -2.15 -23.76
CA ILE A 416 -24.57 -1.56 -22.51
C ILE A 416 -23.38 -1.45 -21.56
N LEU A 417 -23.54 -0.67 -20.50
CA LEU A 417 -22.57 -0.52 -19.43
C LEU A 417 -23.06 -1.26 -18.17
N THR A 418 -22.16 -1.51 -17.24
CA THR A 418 -22.52 -1.95 -15.89
C THR A 418 -22.43 -0.74 -14.97
N GLU A 419 -23.44 -0.52 -14.12
CA GLU A 419 -23.41 0.59 -13.16
C GLU A 419 -22.19 0.48 -12.21
N HIS A 420 -21.66 1.64 -11.81
CA HIS A 420 -20.48 1.71 -10.94
C HIS A 420 -20.72 1.00 -9.61
N ASP A 421 -21.83 1.31 -8.93
CA ASP A 421 -22.12 0.74 -7.60
C ASP A 421 -22.41 -0.76 -7.66
N VAL A 422 -23.02 -1.24 -8.76
CA VAL A 422 -23.19 -2.67 -9.04
C VAL A 422 -21.83 -3.35 -9.20
N SER A 423 -20.92 -2.75 -9.97
CA SER A 423 -19.57 -3.28 -10.17
C SER A 423 -18.79 -3.34 -8.85
N LYS A 424 -18.81 -2.26 -8.06
CA LYS A 424 -18.18 -2.20 -6.75
C LYS A 424 -18.78 -3.22 -5.77
N PHE A 425 -20.10 -3.40 -5.76
CA PHE A 425 -20.78 -4.41 -4.95
C PHE A 425 -20.25 -5.82 -5.26
N MET A 426 -20.13 -6.17 -6.54
CA MET A 426 -19.58 -7.46 -6.96
C MET A 426 -18.14 -7.64 -6.48
N ILE A 427 -17.31 -6.60 -6.60
CA ILE A 427 -15.89 -6.63 -6.24
C ILE A 427 -15.69 -6.75 -4.73
N TYR A 428 -16.47 -6.00 -3.95
CA TYR A 428 -16.47 -6.12 -2.50
C TYR A 428 -16.87 -7.52 -2.02
N LEU A 429 -17.84 -8.13 -2.69
CA LEU A 429 -18.23 -9.52 -2.44
C LEU A 429 -17.17 -10.53 -2.91
N ALA A 430 -16.46 -10.22 -4.01
CA ALA A 430 -15.44 -11.08 -4.60
C ALA A 430 -14.14 -11.12 -3.79
N GLU A 431 -13.78 -10.03 -3.10
CA GLU A 431 -12.53 -9.87 -2.34
C GLU A 431 -11.26 -10.24 -3.16
N PRO A 432 -10.98 -9.58 -4.29
CA PRO A 432 -9.78 -9.88 -5.08
C PRO A 432 -8.49 -9.48 -4.34
N THR A 433 -7.40 -10.18 -4.63
CA THR A 433 -6.07 -9.98 -4.05
C THR A 433 -5.00 -10.00 -5.12
N LEU A 434 -3.83 -9.44 -4.81
CA LEU A 434 -2.64 -9.44 -5.70
C LEU A 434 -2.11 -10.86 -6.03
N ASN A 435 -2.57 -11.90 -5.34
CA ASN A 435 -2.20 -13.28 -5.64
C ASN A 435 -3.18 -13.98 -6.59
N ASP A 436 -4.34 -13.38 -6.84
CA ASP A 436 -5.37 -14.00 -7.67
C ASP A 436 -5.02 -13.90 -9.16
N LYS A 437 -5.42 -14.90 -9.93
CA LYS A 437 -5.53 -14.79 -11.39
C LYS A 437 -7.00 -14.61 -11.78
N ILE A 438 -7.32 -13.46 -12.33
CA ILE A 438 -8.68 -12.96 -12.57
C ILE A 438 -8.93 -12.83 -14.07
N ILE A 439 -10.13 -13.23 -14.50
CA ILE A 439 -10.62 -12.99 -15.87
C ILE A 439 -12.03 -12.40 -15.85
N ASP A 440 -12.24 -11.40 -16.70
CA ASP A 440 -13.55 -11.01 -17.19
C ASP A 440 -13.72 -11.52 -18.64
N PRO A 441 -14.60 -12.51 -18.88
CA PRO A 441 -14.77 -13.12 -20.19
C PRO A 441 -15.62 -12.28 -21.17
N CYS A 442 -16.21 -11.17 -20.72
CA CYS A 442 -17.04 -10.27 -21.51
C CYS A 442 -16.88 -8.83 -20.97
N CYS A 443 -15.65 -8.32 -21.03
CA CYS A 443 -15.22 -7.19 -20.23
C CYS A 443 -15.77 -5.83 -20.67
N GLY A 444 -16.41 -5.71 -21.84
CA GLY A 444 -16.97 -4.45 -22.30
C GLY A 444 -15.91 -3.33 -22.31
N THR A 445 -16.26 -2.22 -21.65
CA THR A 445 -15.45 -1.01 -21.44
C THR A 445 -14.46 -1.11 -20.28
N GLY A 446 -14.38 -2.26 -19.61
CA GLY A 446 -13.34 -2.59 -18.64
C GLY A 446 -13.61 -2.13 -17.21
N ASP A 447 -14.81 -1.62 -16.89
CA ASP A 447 -15.10 -0.99 -15.60
C ASP A 447 -14.94 -1.94 -14.41
N VAL A 448 -15.36 -3.21 -14.54
CA VAL A 448 -15.14 -4.22 -13.50
C VAL A 448 -13.64 -4.43 -13.23
N LEU A 449 -12.82 -4.47 -14.28
CA LEU A 449 -11.38 -4.66 -14.15
C LEU A 449 -10.70 -3.41 -13.58
N LEU A 450 -11.18 -2.22 -13.95
CA LEU A 450 -10.70 -0.95 -13.43
C LEU A 450 -10.95 -0.85 -11.91
N HIS A 451 -12.19 -1.07 -11.47
CA HIS A 451 -12.54 -1.02 -10.05
C HIS A 451 -11.76 -2.05 -9.21
N ILE A 452 -11.37 -3.21 -9.78
CA ILE A 452 -10.48 -4.16 -9.10
C ILE A 452 -9.11 -3.52 -8.85
N LEU A 453 -8.55 -2.81 -9.84
CA LEU A 453 -7.25 -2.15 -9.69
C LEU A 453 -7.31 -1.01 -8.69
N GLU A 454 -8.36 -0.19 -8.75
CA GLU A 454 -8.58 0.91 -7.80
C GLU A 454 -8.65 0.40 -6.37
N MET A 455 -9.45 -0.65 -6.13
CA MET A 455 -9.54 -1.28 -4.81
C MET A 455 -8.18 -1.83 -4.33
N LEU A 456 -7.38 -2.41 -5.23
CA LEU A 456 -6.03 -2.90 -4.88
C LEU A 456 -5.04 -1.76 -4.64
N ASP A 457 -5.15 -0.65 -5.38
CA ASP A 457 -4.32 0.54 -5.21
C ASP A 457 -4.63 1.22 -3.87
N ASP A 458 -5.89 1.45 -3.56
CA ASP A 458 -6.31 2.03 -2.29
C ASP A 458 -5.80 1.21 -1.10
N GLN A 459 -5.87 -0.13 -1.18
CA GLN A 459 -5.29 -1.02 -0.16
C GLN A 459 -3.79 -0.84 0.00
N LEU A 460 -3.04 -0.61 -1.09
CA LEU A 460 -1.59 -0.41 -1.07
C LEU A 460 -1.19 0.99 -0.62
N GLN A 461 -1.97 2.02 -0.97
CA GLN A 461 -1.75 3.39 -0.49
C GLN A 461 -1.84 3.48 1.02
N ASP A 462 -2.71 2.66 1.60
CA ASP A 462 -2.94 2.55 3.03
C ASP A 462 -2.03 1.54 3.75
N ALA A 463 -1.23 0.79 3.00
CA ALA A 463 -0.36 -0.23 3.56
C ALA A 463 0.90 0.39 4.19
N GLU A 464 1.28 -0.10 5.37
CA GLU A 464 2.64 0.07 5.88
C GLU A 464 3.55 -0.90 5.11
N TRP A 465 4.71 -0.46 4.65
CA TRP A 465 5.65 -1.36 3.99
C TRP A 465 7.07 -1.20 4.51
N THR A 466 7.84 -2.28 4.39
CA THR A 466 9.26 -2.30 4.73
C THR A 466 10.03 -3.07 3.66
N GLU A 467 11.26 -2.63 3.35
CA GLU A 467 12.20 -3.37 2.53
C GLU A 467 13.28 -3.99 3.40
N ARG A 468 13.47 -5.32 3.28
CA ARG A 468 14.57 -6.03 3.91
C ARG A 468 15.05 -7.15 3.00
N ASP A 469 16.36 -7.20 2.74
CA ASP A 469 17.00 -8.27 1.95
C ASP A 469 16.33 -8.48 0.58
N ASN A 470 16.01 -7.37 -0.12
CA ASN A 470 15.27 -7.34 -1.38
C ASN A 470 13.84 -7.91 -1.29
N VAL A 471 13.28 -8.04 -0.09
CA VAL A 471 11.89 -8.42 0.14
C VAL A 471 11.14 -7.21 0.65
N LEU A 472 10.08 -6.86 -0.09
CA LEU A 472 9.09 -5.88 0.32
C LEU A 472 7.99 -6.60 1.07
N GLN A 473 7.76 -6.19 2.30
CA GLN A 473 6.66 -6.66 3.13
C GLN A 473 5.67 -5.52 3.29
N TYR A 474 4.43 -5.74 2.86
CA TYR A 474 3.30 -4.83 3.01
C TYR A 474 2.38 -5.37 4.11
N GLU A 475 2.03 -4.56 5.09
CA GLU A 475 0.99 -4.78 6.08
C GLU A 475 -0.21 -3.91 5.72
N PHE A 476 -1.27 -4.55 5.23
CA PHE A 476 -2.54 -3.87 4.95
C PHE A 476 -3.24 -3.49 6.26
N ARG A 477 -4.14 -2.49 6.21
CA ARG A 477 -4.97 -2.09 7.37
C ARG A 477 -5.76 -3.24 7.99
N THR A 478 -6.12 -4.25 7.20
CA THR A 478 -6.78 -5.49 7.64
C THR A 478 -5.89 -6.39 8.51
N GLY A 479 -4.59 -6.09 8.64
CA GLY A 479 -3.58 -6.93 9.29
C GLY A 479 -3.05 -8.06 8.41
N GLN A 480 -3.46 -8.10 7.14
CA GLN A 480 -2.94 -9.05 6.15
C GLN A 480 -1.57 -8.61 5.64
N PHE A 481 -0.75 -9.59 5.27
CA PHE A 481 0.57 -9.34 4.73
C PHE A 481 0.64 -9.76 3.25
N TYR A 482 1.27 -8.90 2.45
CA TYR A 482 1.70 -9.23 1.10
C TYR A 482 3.22 -9.12 1.01
N PHE A 483 3.84 -10.05 0.30
CA PHE A 483 5.29 -10.13 0.17
C PHE A 483 5.68 -10.11 -1.30
N ALA A 484 6.59 -9.21 -1.64
CA ALA A 484 7.13 -9.08 -2.99
C ALA A 484 8.65 -9.11 -2.93
N ARG A 485 9.26 -10.12 -3.56
CA ARG A 485 10.73 -10.19 -3.68
C ARG A 485 11.19 -9.44 -4.92
N LEU A 486 12.09 -8.49 -4.78
CA LEU A 486 12.83 -7.86 -5.88
C LEU A 486 13.84 -8.85 -6.49
N THR A 487 13.83 -8.92 -7.80
CA THR A 487 14.86 -9.63 -8.57
C THR A 487 16.16 -8.85 -8.59
N GLU A 488 17.27 -9.52 -8.90
CA GLU A 488 18.57 -8.83 -9.09
C GLU A 488 18.52 -7.79 -10.21
N GLU A 489 17.67 -8.00 -11.22
CA GLU A 489 17.49 -7.06 -12.33
C GLU A 489 16.76 -5.80 -11.85
N GLU A 490 15.60 -5.92 -11.21
CA GLU A 490 14.86 -4.76 -10.65
C GLU A 490 15.71 -3.96 -9.65
N ARG A 491 16.52 -4.67 -8.85
CA ARG A 491 17.43 -4.06 -7.87
C ARG A 491 18.51 -3.18 -8.50
N ARG A 492 18.87 -3.40 -9.78
CA ARG A 492 19.82 -2.54 -10.53
C ARG A 492 19.18 -1.24 -10.99
N TYR A 493 17.85 -1.21 -11.16
CA TYR A 493 17.11 -0.04 -11.61
C TYR A 493 16.63 0.84 -10.46
N PHE A 494 16.33 0.25 -9.29
CA PHE A 494 15.81 0.99 -8.13
C PHE A 494 16.89 1.33 -7.09
N SER A 495 16.77 2.51 -6.47
CA SER A 495 17.59 3.00 -5.35
C SER A 495 17.28 2.25 -4.05
N GLN A 496 18.21 2.21 -3.08
CA GLN A 496 18.02 1.55 -1.77
C GLN A 496 17.99 2.60 -0.65
N PRO A 497 16.91 2.66 0.16
CA PRO A 497 15.63 1.94 0.00
C PRO A 497 14.88 2.38 -1.26
N LEU A 498 13.87 1.60 -1.69
CA LEU A 498 12.96 2.08 -2.75
C LEU A 498 12.32 3.40 -2.34
N ASP A 499 12.01 4.21 -3.35
CA ASP A 499 11.12 5.35 -3.20
C ASP A 499 9.71 4.88 -2.79
N ASP A 500 9.00 5.67 -1.97
CA ASP A 500 7.67 5.32 -1.44
C ASP A 500 6.66 5.13 -2.56
N ASP A 501 6.70 5.98 -3.59
CA ASP A 501 5.77 5.90 -4.71
C ASP A 501 6.05 4.61 -5.51
N VAL A 502 7.32 4.30 -5.77
CA VAL A 502 7.70 3.06 -6.45
C VAL A 502 7.29 1.83 -5.64
N ALA A 503 7.52 1.84 -4.34
CA ALA A 503 7.16 0.73 -3.46
C ALA A 503 5.66 0.47 -3.45
N ARG A 504 4.81 1.51 -3.46
CA ARG A 504 3.35 1.35 -3.49
C ARG A 504 2.83 0.84 -4.82
N TRP A 505 3.40 1.30 -5.94
CA TRP A 505 2.94 0.92 -7.28
C TRP A 505 3.48 -0.44 -7.76
N LEU A 506 4.65 -0.86 -7.28
CA LEU A 506 5.32 -2.07 -7.78
C LEU A 506 4.45 -3.34 -7.73
N PRO A 507 3.67 -3.62 -6.67
CA PRO A 507 2.80 -4.78 -6.64
C PRO A 507 1.75 -4.80 -7.75
N ILE A 508 1.10 -3.67 -8.03
CA ILE A 508 0.11 -3.55 -9.12
C ILE A 508 0.79 -3.68 -10.48
N LEU A 509 1.94 -3.04 -10.67
CA LEU A 509 2.70 -3.17 -11.91
C LEU A 509 3.08 -4.63 -12.18
N ARG A 510 3.46 -5.38 -11.14
CA ARG A 510 3.73 -6.82 -11.25
C ARG A 510 2.47 -7.61 -11.56
N PHE A 511 1.37 -7.32 -10.87
CA PHE A 511 0.06 -7.94 -11.11
C PHE A 511 -0.36 -7.82 -12.57
N CYS A 512 -0.24 -6.63 -13.14
CA CYS A 512 -0.48 -6.37 -14.56
C CYS A 512 0.52 -7.11 -15.46
N LYS A 513 1.84 -6.97 -15.22
CA LYS A 513 2.90 -7.61 -16.01
C LYS A 513 2.83 -9.13 -16.06
N GLN A 514 2.45 -9.75 -14.94
CA GLN A 514 2.29 -11.20 -14.82
C GLN A 514 0.99 -11.71 -15.47
N GLN A 515 0.21 -10.82 -16.10
CA GLN A 515 -1.06 -11.14 -16.74
C GLN A 515 -2.04 -11.80 -15.76
N GLN A 516 -2.03 -11.33 -14.50
CA GLN A 516 -2.95 -11.81 -13.48
C GLN A 516 -4.36 -11.25 -13.69
N LEU A 517 -4.50 -10.10 -14.36
CA LEU A 517 -5.78 -9.52 -14.74
C LEU A 517 -5.96 -9.61 -16.26
N THR A 518 -7.04 -10.26 -16.71
CA THR A 518 -7.33 -10.47 -18.14
C THR A 518 -8.74 -10.03 -18.49
N GLY A 519 -8.88 -9.16 -19.49
CA GLY A 519 -10.17 -8.82 -20.10
C GLY A 519 -10.32 -9.47 -21.47
N VAL A 520 -11.48 -10.03 -21.76
CA VAL A 520 -11.81 -10.62 -23.06
C VAL A 520 -13.13 -10.07 -23.52
N ASP A 521 -13.17 -9.62 -24.78
CA ASP A 521 -14.44 -9.28 -25.43
C ASP A 521 -14.39 -9.64 -26.90
N SER A 522 -15.53 -10.02 -27.47
CA SER A 522 -15.63 -10.27 -28.91
C SER A 522 -15.67 -8.98 -29.73
N ASP A 523 -16.11 -7.89 -29.11
CA ASP A 523 -16.14 -6.57 -29.70
C ASP A 523 -14.78 -5.88 -29.58
N ARG A 524 -14.20 -5.58 -30.73
CA ARG A 524 -12.91 -4.89 -30.82
C ARG A 524 -12.96 -3.48 -30.23
N PHE A 525 -14.07 -2.76 -30.43
CA PHE A 525 -14.20 -1.39 -29.92
C PHE A 525 -14.32 -1.38 -28.40
N ALA A 526 -15.01 -2.37 -27.82
CA ALA A 526 -15.07 -2.57 -26.37
C ALA A 526 -13.66 -2.78 -25.77
N CYS A 527 -12.90 -3.76 -26.28
CA CYS A 527 -11.53 -4.02 -25.83
C CYS A 527 -10.61 -2.79 -25.92
N ARG A 528 -10.76 -1.98 -26.98
CA ARG A 528 -9.97 -0.76 -27.17
C ARG A 528 -10.36 0.32 -26.18
N THR A 529 -11.65 0.46 -25.92
CA THR A 529 -12.21 1.39 -24.92
C THR A 529 -11.70 1.00 -23.54
N ALA A 530 -11.78 -0.28 -23.17
CA ALA A 530 -11.26 -0.79 -21.91
C ALA A 530 -9.75 -0.58 -21.73
N ALA A 531 -8.96 -0.82 -22.78
CA ALA A 531 -7.53 -0.57 -22.75
C ALA A 531 -7.18 0.90 -22.54
N LEU A 532 -7.99 1.84 -23.07
CA LEU A 532 -7.80 3.26 -22.85
C LEU A 532 -8.32 3.70 -21.48
N ASN A 533 -9.48 3.20 -21.04
CA ASN A 533 -10.06 3.47 -19.72
C ASN A 533 -9.04 3.24 -18.61
N ILE A 534 -8.46 2.03 -18.59
CA ILE A 534 -7.43 1.62 -17.64
C ILE A 534 -6.12 2.40 -17.81
N ALA A 535 -5.78 2.78 -19.04
CA ALA A 535 -4.55 3.55 -19.30
C ALA A 535 -4.65 4.99 -18.82
N ILE A 536 -5.84 5.62 -18.89
CA ILE A 536 -6.08 6.97 -18.35
C ILE A 536 -5.79 6.99 -16.85
N GLN A 537 -6.16 5.90 -16.17
CA GLN A 537 -5.97 5.67 -14.73
C GLN A 537 -4.53 5.31 -14.35
N GLY A 538 -3.59 5.31 -15.30
CA GLY A 538 -2.18 5.10 -15.02
C GLY A 538 -1.75 3.65 -14.93
N PHE A 539 -2.60 2.68 -15.26
CA PHE A 539 -2.26 1.26 -15.27
C PHE A 539 -1.81 0.80 -16.68
N PRO A 540 -0.51 0.59 -16.95
CA PRO A 540 -0.05 0.61 -18.32
C PRO A 540 -0.15 -0.72 -19.09
N GLU A 541 -0.41 -1.86 -18.43
CA GLU A 541 -0.07 -3.20 -18.98
C GLU A 541 -1.10 -4.31 -18.68
N ILE A 542 -2.39 -4.06 -18.95
CA ILE A 542 -3.43 -5.10 -18.85
C ILE A 542 -3.63 -5.84 -20.16
N LEU A 543 -3.80 -7.15 -20.05
CA LEU A 543 -4.07 -8.01 -21.18
C LEU A 543 -5.55 -7.95 -21.56
N PHE A 544 -5.85 -7.19 -22.62
CA PHE A 544 -7.12 -7.23 -23.31
C PHE A 544 -7.04 -8.10 -24.57
N ARG A 545 -8.00 -9.00 -24.76
CA ARG A 545 -8.07 -9.88 -25.92
C ARG A 545 -9.39 -9.68 -26.66
N THR A 546 -9.30 -9.21 -27.90
CA THR A 546 -10.42 -9.28 -28.83
C THR A 546 -10.58 -10.73 -29.29
N ASP A 547 -11.43 -11.49 -28.60
CA ASP A 547 -11.64 -12.93 -28.81
C ASP A 547 -13.03 -13.34 -28.34
N ASN A 548 -13.57 -14.44 -28.88
CA ASN A 548 -14.81 -15.00 -28.40
C ASN A 548 -14.53 -15.92 -27.20
N ALA A 549 -14.76 -15.45 -25.97
CA ALA A 549 -14.48 -16.20 -24.76
C ALA A 549 -15.17 -17.58 -24.70
N LEU A 550 -16.33 -17.75 -25.34
CA LEU A 550 -17.06 -19.02 -25.39
C LEU A 550 -16.33 -20.09 -26.23
N ALA A 551 -15.52 -19.69 -27.21
CA ALA A 551 -14.82 -20.58 -28.15
C ALA A 551 -13.29 -20.49 -28.06
N SER A 552 -12.75 -19.48 -27.35
CA SER A 552 -11.32 -19.19 -27.29
C SER A 552 -10.53 -20.33 -26.66
N LYS A 553 -9.44 -20.71 -27.33
CA LYS A 553 -8.41 -21.63 -26.80
C LYS A 553 -7.28 -20.89 -26.09
N HIS A 554 -7.21 -19.56 -26.24
CA HIS A 554 -6.09 -18.76 -25.74
C HIS A 554 -6.20 -18.44 -24.25
N ILE A 555 -7.41 -18.42 -23.71
CA ILE A 555 -7.68 -18.14 -22.29
C ILE A 555 -7.53 -19.38 -21.40
N GLY A 556 -7.30 -20.56 -21.98
CA GLY A 556 -7.12 -21.80 -21.21
C GLY A 556 -8.40 -22.28 -20.51
N SER A 557 -8.25 -23.17 -19.53
CA SER A 557 -9.34 -23.73 -18.70
C SER A 557 -8.75 -24.22 -17.38
N GLY A 558 -9.45 -24.00 -16.27
CA GLY A 558 -9.03 -24.41 -14.92
C GLY A 558 -7.82 -23.65 -14.37
N VAL A 559 -7.63 -22.39 -14.76
CA VAL A 559 -6.43 -21.60 -14.43
C VAL A 559 -6.72 -20.33 -13.63
N TYR A 560 -7.97 -19.91 -13.53
CA TYR A 560 -8.34 -18.64 -12.90
C TYR A 560 -8.81 -18.87 -11.46
N ASP A 561 -8.27 -18.08 -10.54
CA ASP A 561 -8.75 -17.93 -9.17
C ASP A 561 -10.14 -17.29 -9.13
N MET A 562 -10.41 -16.40 -10.08
CA MET A 562 -11.65 -15.64 -10.14
C MET A 562 -12.12 -15.44 -11.57
N VAL A 563 -13.41 -15.66 -11.80
CA VAL A 563 -14.12 -15.27 -13.02
C VAL A 563 -15.22 -14.29 -12.62
N ILE A 564 -15.16 -13.06 -13.13
CA ILE A 564 -16.07 -11.98 -12.73
C ILE A 564 -16.50 -11.17 -13.95
N GLY A 565 -17.77 -10.79 -14.05
CA GLY A 565 -18.24 -9.91 -15.14
C GLY A 565 -19.76 -9.86 -15.31
N ASP A 566 -20.21 -8.96 -16.19
CA ASP A 566 -21.61 -8.83 -16.60
C ASP A 566 -21.85 -9.55 -17.93
N THR A 567 -22.73 -10.56 -17.92
CA THR A 567 -22.94 -11.39 -19.11
C THR A 567 -23.87 -10.71 -20.12
N PRO A 568 -23.61 -10.87 -21.44
CA PRO A 568 -24.54 -10.45 -22.47
C PRO A 568 -25.90 -11.12 -22.32
N THR A 569 -26.98 -10.34 -22.43
CA THR A 569 -28.36 -10.82 -22.21
C THR A 569 -28.98 -11.52 -23.42
N SER A 570 -28.36 -11.42 -24.60
CA SER A 570 -28.95 -11.91 -25.85
C SER A 570 -28.87 -13.43 -25.99
N GLU A 571 -29.92 -14.01 -26.58
CA GLU A 571 -29.99 -15.45 -26.91
C GLU A 571 -29.72 -16.38 -25.70
N ASP A 572 -28.93 -17.44 -25.88
CA ASP A 572 -28.49 -18.35 -24.80
C ASP A 572 -27.11 -17.97 -24.26
N ASN A 573 -26.65 -16.73 -24.50
CA ASN A 573 -25.32 -16.28 -24.06
C ASN A 573 -25.15 -16.36 -22.54
N PRO A 574 -26.09 -15.91 -21.68
CA PRO A 574 -25.93 -15.98 -20.23
C PRO A 574 -25.64 -17.41 -19.74
N THR A 575 -26.40 -18.40 -20.23
CA THR A 575 -26.20 -19.82 -19.92
C THR A 575 -24.83 -20.31 -20.39
N ARG A 576 -24.41 -19.91 -21.59
CA ARG A 576 -23.13 -20.32 -22.19
C ARG A 576 -21.94 -19.71 -21.45
N PHE A 577 -22.01 -18.45 -21.07
CA PHE A 577 -21.00 -17.77 -20.25
C PHE A 577 -20.93 -18.42 -18.88
N LEU A 578 -22.05 -18.69 -18.21
CA LEU A 578 -22.05 -19.40 -16.93
C LEU A 578 -21.35 -20.76 -17.00
N ARG A 579 -21.65 -21.56 -18.05
CA ARG A 579 -20.95 -22.84 -18.29
C ARG A 579 -19.48 -22.64 -18.59
N ARG A 580 -19.12 -21.61 -19.37
CA ARG A 580 -17.73 -21.31 -19.69
C ARG A 580 -16.96 -20.91 -18.45
N SER A 581 -17.52 -20.09 -17.58
CA SER A 581 -16.90 -19.65 -16.33
C SER A 581 -16.56 -20.81 -15.39
N LEU A 582 -17.41 -21.83 -15.29
CA LEU A 582 -17.08 -23.10 -14.59
C LEU A 582 -15.84 -23.82 -15.15
N THR A 583 -15.60 -23.71 -16.45
CA THR A 583 -14.43 -24.32 -17.10
C THR A 583 -13.19 -23.46 -16.99
N LEU A 584 -13.34 -22.14 -16.84
CA LEU A 584 -12.23 -21.20 -16.69
C LEU A 584 -11.69 -21.21 -15.26
N ALA A 585 -12.59 -21.21 -14.28
CA ALA A 585 -12.25 -21.26 -12.87
C ALA A 585 -11.51 -22.56 -12.52
N LYS A 586 -10.39 -22.43 -11.80
CA LYS A 586 -9.72 -23.57 -11.19
C LYS A 586 -10.58 -24.14 -10.05
N PRO A 587 -10.36 -25.38 -9.60
CA PRO A 587 -10.94 -25.89 -8.37
C PRO A 587 -10.70 -24.93 -7.19
N GLY A 588 -11.76 -24.58 -6.46
CA GLY A 588 -11.77 -23.56 -5.39
C GLY A 588 -11.95 -22.12 -5.88
N GLY A 589 -11.88 -21.87 -7.20
CA GLY A 589 -11.98 -20.54 -7.78
C GLY A 589 -13.38 -19.93 -7.66
N LYS A 590 -13.42 -18.62 -7.46
CA LYS A 590 -14.62 -17.79 -7.33
C LYS A 590 -15.23 -17.50 -8.70
N ILE A 591 -16.55 -17.56 -8.81
CA ILE A 591 -17.30 -17.19 -10.01
C ILE A 591 -18.42 -16.24 -9.60
N LEU A 592 -18.36 -15.01 -10.08
CA LEU A 592 -19.36 -13.96 -9.83
C LEU A 592 -19.86 -13.43 -11.17
N LEU A 593 -21.10 -13.72 -11.52
CA LEU A 593 -21.67 -13.27 -12.79
C LEU A 593 -22.99 -12.54 -12.57
N LEU A 594 -23.14 -11.39 -13.25
CA LEU A 594 -24.46 -10.79 -13.45
C LEU A 594 -25.16 -11.52 -14.58
N LEU A 595 -26.33 -12.06 -14.26
CA LEU A 595 -27.20 -12.78 -15.16
C LEU A 595 -28.54 -12.03 -15.26
N PRO A 596 -29.25 -12.08 -16.40
CA PRO A 596 -30.59 -11.51 -16.51
C PRO A 596 -31.52 -12.06 -15.43
N ASP A 597 -32.32 -11.21 -14.78
CA ASP A 597 -33.23 -11.67 -13.71
C ASP A 597 -34.26 -12.70 -14.22
N GLU A 598 -34.66 -12.60 -15.49
CA GLU A 598 -35.57 -13.57 -16.15
C GLU A 598 -35.05 -15.02 -16.14
N MET A 599 -33.75 -15.23 -15.94
CA MET A 599 -33.19 -16.58 -15.76
C MET A 599 -33.59 -17.21 -14.43
N PHE A 600 -34.15 -16.45 -13.49
CA PHE A 600 -34.48 -16.88 -12.15
C PHE A 600 -35.99 -16.82 -11.89
N LYS A 601 -36.49 -17.81 -11.15
CA LYS A 601 -37.82 -17.82 -10.56
C LYS A 601 -37.67 -18.12 -9.07
N ASN A 602 -38.05 -17.18 -8.21
CA ASN A 602 -37.85 -17.26 -6.76
C ASN A 602 -36.38 -17.60 -6.42
N TYR A 603 -35.44 -16.83 -6.97
CA TYR A 603 -33.98 -16.98 -6.85
C TYR A 603 -33.40 -18.31 -7.35
N ARG A 604 -34.19 -19.14 -8.05
CA ARG A 604 -33.75 -20.42 -8.61
C ARG A 604 -33.66 -20.30 -10.12
N LEU A 605 -32.55 -20.76 -10.73
CA LEU A 605 -32.42 -20.75 -12.20
C LEU A 605 -33.59 -21.54 -12.82
N THR A 606 -34.28 -21.01 -13.80
CA THR A 606 -35.50 -21.64 -14.36
C THR A 606 -35.18 -22.98 -15.04
N SER A 607 -34.00 -23.08 -15.67
CA SER A 607 -33.51 -24.30 -16.32
C SER A 607 -33.11 -25.37 -15.31
N THR A 608 -33.89 -26.45 -15.22
CA THR A 608 -33.60 -27.61 -14.35
C THR A 608 -32.23 -28.22 -14.65
N THR A 609 -31.88 -28.39 -15.93
CA THR A 609 -30.57 -28.93 -16.33
C THR A 609 -29.43 -28.06 -15.84
N LEU A 610 -29.58 -26.73 -15.92
CA LEU A 610 -28.57 -25.79 -15.46
C LEU A 610 -28.45 -25.79 -13.94
N ARG A 611 -29.57 -25.82 -13.19
CA ARG A 611 -29.56 -25.95 -11.71
C ARG A 611 -28.78 -27.17 -11.26
N HIS A 612 -29.09 -28.34 -11.82
CA HIS A 612 -28.38 -29.57 -11.48
C HIS A 612 -26.90 -29.51 -11.87
N GLN A 613 -26.58 -28.90 -13.01
CA GLN A 613 -25.20 -28.70 -13.43
C GLN A 613 -24.42 -27.79 -12.46
N MET A 614 -25.04 -26.69 -11.99
CA MET A 614 -24.46 -25.79 -10.99
C MET A 614 -24.15 -26.53 -9.70
N VAL A 615 -25.15 -27.16 -9.08
CA VAL A 615 -24.93 -27.88 -7.80
C VAL A 615 -23.93 -29.02 -7.94
N ALA A 616 -23.87 -29.69 -9.10
CA ALA A 616 -22.88 -30.74 -9.34
C ALA A 616 -21.43 -30.19 -9.41
N GLN A 617 -21.24 -28.96 -9.89
CA GLN A 617 -19.91 -28.44 -10.23
C GLN A 617 -19.43 -27.30 -9.32
N SER A 618 -20.33 -26.64 -8.60
CA SER A 618 -20.03 -25.49 -7.76
C SER A 618 -20.75 -25.54 -6.41
N ILE A 619 -20.19 -24.82 -5.46
CA ILE A 619 -20.81 -24.47 -4.18
C ILE A 619 -21.43 -23.08 -4.38
N ILE A 620 -22.75 -23.01 -4.44
CA ILE A 620 -23.45 -21.73 -4.60
C ILE A 620 -23.44 -21.01 -3.26
N LYS A 621 -22.89 -19.79 -3.22
CA LYS A 621 -22.71 -19.01 -1.99
C LYS A 621 -23.82 -17.98 -1.82
N ALA A 622 -24.14 -17.25 -2.88
CA ALA A 622 -25.19 -16.25 -2.84
C ALA A 622 -25.87 -16.06 -4.21
N ILE A 623 -27.16 -15.72 -4.17
CA ILE A 623 -27.95 -15.25 -5.31
C ILE A 623 -28.63 -13.96 -4.88
N ILE A 624 -28.19 -12.84 -5.44
CA ILE A 624 -28.61 -11.51 -5.00
C ILE A 624 -29.20 -10.77 -6.19
N ARG A 625 -30.49 -10.45 -6.13
CA ARG A 625 -31.12 -9.59 -7.13
C ARG A 625 -30.73 -8.14 -6.86
N LEU A 626 -30.34 -7.44 -7.91
CA LEU A 626 -29.98 -6.02 -7.86
C LEU A 626 -31.18 -5.14 -8.25
N PRO A 627 -31.21 -3.87 -7.81
CA PRO A 627 -32.25 -2.95 -8.21
C PRO A 627 -32.26 -2.77 -9.73
N GLU A 628 -33.44 -2.47 -10.28
CA GLU A 628 -33.56 -2.12 -11.70
C GLU A 628 -32.99 -0.72 -11.93
N SER A 629 -32.22 -0.56 -13.01
CA SER A 629 -31.63 0.72 -13.38
C SER A 629 -32.68 1.77 -13.72
N GLU A 630 -32.43 3.03 -13.36
CA GLU A 630 -33.24 4.16 -13.83
C GLU A 630 -33.05 4.45 -15.33
N THR A 631 -31.96 3.96 -15.94
CA THR A 631 -31.64 4.14 -17.38
C THR A 631 -31.34 2.80 -18.07
N PRO A 632 -32.38 1.96 -18.30
CA PRO A 632 -32.20 0.60 -18.84
C PRO A 632 -31.63 0.54 -20.26
N ASP A 633 -31.74 1.63 -21.03
CA ASP A 633 -31.14 1.76 -22.36
C ASP A 633 -29.61 1.83 -22.32
N VAL A 634 -29.06 2.26 -21.18
CA VAL A 634 -27.62 2.37 -20.93
C VAL A 634 -27.10 1.15 -20.17
N PHE A 635 -27.77 0.78 -19.08
CA PHE A 635 -27.28 -0.25 -18.14
C PHE A 635 -27.94 -1.62 -18.31
N GLY A 636 -28.90 -1.73 -19.22
CA GLY A 636 -29.65 -2.95 -19.48
C GLY A 636 -30.79 -3.19 -18.49
N THR A 637 -31.36 -4.38 -18.58
CA THR A 637 -32.49 -4.82 -17.74
C THR A 637 -32.00 -5.30 -16.37
N GLN A 638 -32.94 -5.49 -15.44
CA GLN A 638 -32.67 -5.97 -14.09
C GLN A 638 -31.76 -7.21 -14.05
N ARG A 639 -30.76 -7.16 -13.17
CA ARG A 639 -29.72 -8.19 -13.03
C ARG A 639 -29.82 -8.92 -11.71
N THR A 640 -29.42 -10.19 -11.73
CA THR A 640 -29.22 -11.01 -10.54
C THR A 640 -27.79 -11.54 -10.53
N LEU A 641 -27.08 -11.24 -9.44
CA LEU A 641 -25.74 -11.72 -9.16
C LEU A 641 -25.77 -13.16 -8.68
N LEU A 642 -25.09 -14.05 -9.39
CA LEU A 642 -24.79 -15.40 -8.94
C LEU A 642 -23.33 -15.49 -8.47
N TYR A 643 -23.12 -15.77 -7.19
CA TYR A 643 -21.81 -16.05 -6.62
C TYR A 643 -21.68 -17.54 -6.24
N CYS A 644 -20.67 -18.22 -6.78
CA CYS A 644 -20.33 -19.59 -6.42
C CYS A 644 -18.83 -19.88 -6.46
N LEU A 645 -18.42 -20.99 -5.82
CA LEU A 645 -17.06 -21.53 -5.85
C LEU A 645 -17.02 -22.80 -6.69
N ARG A 646 -16.01 -22.97 -7.54
CA ARG A 646 -15.79 -24.24 -8.25
C ARG A 646 -15.39 -25.32 -7.25
N LYS A 647 -16.05 -26.49 -7.27
CA LYS A 647 -15.70 -27.59 -6.36
C LYS A 647 -14.32 -28.18 -6.67
N HIS A 648 -13.61 -28.64 -5.63
CA HIS A 648 -12.47 -29.54 -5.79
C HIS A 648 -12.90 -30.98 -5.98
N HIS A 649 -13.93 -31.41 -5.25
CA HIS A 649 -14.43 -32.77 -5.26
C HIS A 649 -15.97 -32.80 -5.23
N ASP A 650 -16.56 -33.84 -5.82
CA ASP A 650 -18.03 -33.97 -5.92
C ASP A 650 -18.74 -33.98 -4.55
N VAL A 651 -18.02 -34.37 -3.49
CA VAL A 651 -18.52 -34.51 -2.12
C VAL A 651 -18.63 -33.16 -1.38
N GLU A 652 -17.98 -32.11 -1.89
CA GLU A 652 -18.02 -30.78 -1.28
C GLU A 652 -19.37 -30.13 -1.60
N GLN A 653 -20.22 -29.95 -0.60
CA GLN A 653 -21.47 -29.23 -0.75
C GLN A 653 -21.77 -28.49 0.55
N GLU A 654 -21.78 -27.16 0.48
CA GLU A 654 -22.45 -26.39 1.53
C GLU A 654 -23.96 -26.59 1.41
N SER A 655 -24.59 -26.68 2.56
CA SER A 655 -26.02 -27.01 2.64
C SER A 655 -26.90 -25.79 2.39
N GLU A 656 -26.35 -24.58 2.54
CA GLU A 656 -27.12 -23.35 2.60
C GLU A 656 -26.63 -22.34 1.55
N ILE A 657 -27.56 -21.56 1.03
CA ILE A 657 -27.36 -20.51 0.03
C ILE A 657 -28.03 -19.26 0.56
N PHE A 658 -27.32 -18.13 0.56
CA PHE A 658 -27.98 -16.85 0.80
C PHE A 658 -28.75 -16.42 -0.46
N VAL A 659 -30.03 -16.12 -0.34
CA VAL A 659 -30.82 -15.51 -1.41
C VAL A 659 -31.41 -14.19 -0.92
N GLY A 660 -31.41 -13.17 -1.76
CA GLY A 660 -31.90 -11.86 -1.34
C GLY A 660 -31.97 -10.82 -2.44
N ASP A 661 -32.37 -9.61 -2.06
CA ASP A 661 -32.49 -8.45 -2.93
C ASP A 661 -31.79 -7.24 -2.29
N VAL A 662 -31.11 -6.48 -3.13
CA VAL A 662 -30.75 -5.10 -2.86
C VAL A 662 -31.99 -4.24 -3.18
N GLN A 663 -32.47 -3.45 -2.23
CA GLN A 663 -33.80 -2.84 -2.29
C GLN A 663 -33.94 -1.74 -3.34
N ASP A 664 -32.97 -0.84 -3.43
CA ASP A 664 -33.00 0.35 -4.29
C ASP A 664 -31.58 0.82 -4.64
N VAL A 665 -31.49 1.69 -5.66
CA VAL A 665 -30.23 2.19 -6.21
C VAL A 665 -29.55 3.14 -5.21
N GLU A 666 -30.32 4.01 -4.55
CA GLU A 666 -29.78 4.96 -3.58
C GLU A 666 -29.16 4.25 -2.37
N GLY A 667 -29.84 3.25 -1.82
CA GLY A 667 -29.32 2.44 -0.72
C GLY A 667 -28.09 1.64 -1.10
N LEU A 668 -28.01 1.17 -2.35
CA LEU A 668 -26.79 0.54 -2.87
C LEU A 668 -25.63 1.54 -2.90
N ALA A 669 -25.84 2.74 -3.43
CA ALA A 669 -24.84 3.80 -3.46
C ALA A 669 -24.36 4.18 -2.05
N GLU A 670 -25.28 4.37 -1.11
CA GLU A 670 -24.95 4.65 0.30
C GLU A 670 -24.14 3.51 0.95
N LEU A 671 -24.47 2.25 0.62
CA LEU A 671 -23.71 1.10 1.12
C LEU A 671 -22.29 1.10 0.57
N ILE A 672 -22.11 1.39 -0.72
CA ILE A 672 -20.80 1.46 -1.36
C ILE A 672 -19.97 2.62 -0.79
N GLU A 673 -20.57 3.80 -0.61
CA GLU A 673 -19.90 4.96 0.01
C GLU A 673 -19.35 4.62 1.40
N VAL A 674 -20.11 3.88 2.21
CA VAL A 674 -19.69 3.45 3.55
C VAL A 674 -18.59 2.39 3.51
N LEU A 675 -18.52 1.58 2.45
CA LEU A 675 -17.45 0.60 2.28
C LEU A 675 -16.16 1.28 1.76
N ASP A 676 -16.29 2.32 0.95
CA ASP A 676 -15.18 3.15 0.44
C ASP A 676 -14.60 4.06 1.54
N ASP A 677 -15.45 4.67 2.39
CA ASP A 677 -15.04 5.59 3.45
C ASP A 677 -15.12 4.96 4.85
N PHE A 678 -13.95 4.71 5.44
CA PHE A 678 -13.81 4.14 6.79
C PHE A 678 -14.17 5.12 7.92
N GLU A 679 -14.28 6.42 7.64
CA GLU A 679 -14.80 7.42 8.58
C GLU A 679 -16.32 7.57 8.50
N ALA A 680 -16.95 7.01 7.46
CA ALA A 680 -18.39 7.02 7.32
C ALA A 680 -19.05 6.35 8.55
N PRO A 681 -20.05 7.01 9.17
CA PRO A 681 -20.68 6.48 10.36
C PRO A 681 -21.36 5.14 10.04
N VAL A 682 -20.86 4.07 10.68
CA VAL A 682 -21.50 2.75 10.71
C VAL A 682 -22.95 2.92 11.18
N SER A 683 -23.88 2.19 10.58
CA SER A 683 -25.29 2.34 10.92
C SER A 683 -25.52 2.04 12.41
N LEU A 684 -26.13 2.99 13.12
CA LEU A 684 -26.57 2.84 14.51
C LEU A 684 -27.96 2.17 14.61
N ASN A 685 -28.54 1.76 13.48
CA ASN A 685 -29.83 1.08 13.48
C ASN A 685 -29.67 -0.33 14.06
N ASP A 686 -30.32 -0.59 15.18
CA ASP A 686 -30.43 -1.89 15.84
C ASP A 686 -31.43 -2.82 15.12
N THR A 687 -31.46 -2.83 13.78
CA THR A 687 -32.32 -3.74 13.03
C THR A 687 -31.84 -5.17 13.33
N PRO A 688 -32.68 -6.03 13.96
CA PRO A 688 -32.26 -7.38 14.29
C PRO A 688 -32.08 -8.18 13.00
N ILE A 689 -30.85 -8.68 12.79
CA ILE A 689 -30.52 -9.61 11.70
C ILE A 689 -30.79 -11.03 12.19
N ASP A 690 -31.36 -11.87 11.31
CA ASP A 690 -31.53 -13.29 11.59
C ASP A 690 -30.20 -13.95 11.98
N GLY A 691 -30.21 -14.70 13.08
CA GLY A 691 -29.01 -15.36 13.61
C GLY A 691 -28.41 -16.39 12.66
N ASP A 692 -29.22 -17.06 11.85
CA ASP A 692 -28.75 -18.04 10.87
C ASP A 692 -27.99 -17.35 9.73
N ILE A 693 -28.48 -16.19 9.27
CA ILE A 693 -27.78 -15.34 8.29
C ILE A 693 -26.45 -14.85 8.89
N VAL A 694 -26.44 -14.35 10.13
CA VAL A 694 -25.20 -13.90 10.79
C VAL A 694 -24.17 -15.03 10.90
N ASN A 695 -24.59 -16.22 11.31
CA ASN A 695 -23.71 -17.39 11.41
C ASN A 695 -23.18 -17.82 10.04
N TYR A 696 -24.02 -17.80 9.01
CA TYR A 696 -23.61 -18.09 7.64
C TYR A 696 -22.58 -17.07 7.16
N VAL A 697 -22.83 -15.77 7.36
CA VAL A 697 -21.92 -14.69 6.96
C VAL A 697 -20.56 -14.82 7.66
N LEU A 698 -20.56 -15.05 8.98
CA LEU A 698 -19.34 -15.22 9.78
C LEU A 698 -18.50 -16.44 9.38
N SER A 699 -19.14 -17.51 8.90
CA SER A 699 -18.46 -18.74 8.50
C SER A 699 -18.03 -18.75 7.04
N SER A 700 -18.71 -17.98 6.19
CA SER A 700 -18.57 -18.02 4.73
C SER A 700 -17.78 -16.87 4.11
N TYR A 701 -17.78 -15.71 4.76
CA TYR A 701 -17.22 -14.48 4.19
C TYR A 701 -16.23 -13.82 5.14
N GLN A 702 -15.29 -13.08 4.57
CA GLN A 702 -14.28 -12.32 5.30
C GLN A 702 -14.23 -10.87 4.77
N ARG A 703 -13.43 -10.03 5.43
CA ARG A 703 -13.07 -8.65 5.04
C ARG A 703 -14.23 -7.85 4.46
N SER A 704 -14.14 -7.40 3.21
CA SER A 704 -15.12 -6.52 2.59
C SER A 704 -16.46 -7.21 2.36
N ALA A 705 -16.47 -8.48 2.00
CA ALA A 705 -17.71 -9.23 1.81
C ALA A 705 -18.49 -9.36 3.13
N TYR A 706 -17.78 -9.63 4.23
CA TYR A 706 -18.36 -9.62 5.58
C TYR A 706 -18.98 -8.25 5.90
N ASN A 707 -18.22 -7.17 5.71
CA ASN A 707 -18.71 -5.81 5.98
C ASN A 707 -19.92 -5.46 5.11
N LEU A 708 -19.89 -5.79 3.82
CA LEU A 708 -20.96 -5.55 2.87
C LEU A 708 -22.25 -6.25 3.30
N PHE A 709 -22.20 -7.53 3.69
CA PHE A 709 -23.38 -8.22 4.19
C PHE A 709 -23.92 -7.60 5.47
N ILE A 710 -23.06 -7.39 6.47
CA ILE A 710 -23.49 -6.90 7.77
C ILE A 710 -24.06 -5.49 7.69
N GLU A 711 -23.38 -4.58 7.00
CA GLU A 711 -23.85 -3.20 6.85
C GLU A 711 -25.07 -3.12 5.93
N GLY A 712 -25.10 -3.88 4.84
CA GLY A 712 -26.26 -3.97 3.95
C GLY A 712 -27.51 -4.45 4.70
N LEU A 713 -27.38 -5.52 5.51
CA LEU A 713 -28.48 -6.07 6.32
C LEU A 713 -28.91 -5.11 7.44
N ARG A 714 -27.97 -4.46 8.14
CA ARG A 714 -28.28 -3.49 9.21
C ARG A 714 -29.04 -2.28 8.69
N ARG A 715 -28.62 -1.76 7.53
CA ARG A 715 -29.24 -0.61 6.87
C ARG A 715 -30.56 -0.97 6.19
N GLY A 716 -30.84 -2.26 6.01
CA GLY A 716 -32.02 -2.74 5.29
C GLY A 716 -31.91 -2.61 3.76
N VAL A 717 -30.72 -2.23 3.26
CA VAL A 717 -30.38 -2.14 1.84
C VAL A 717 -30.33 -3.55 1.24
N LEU A 718 -29.74 -4.51 1.97
CA LEU A 718 -29.75 -5.92 1.61
C LEU A 718 -30.77 -6.64 2.49
N GLN A 719 -31.67 -7.40 1.87
CA GLN A 719 -32.62 -8.26 2.57
C GLN A 719 -32.57 -9.66 1.97
N GLY A 720 -32.73 -10.69 2.78
CA GLY A 720 -32.64 -12.05 2.29
C GLY A 720 -32.87 -13.11 3.35
N GLU A 721 -32.75 -14.36 2.93
CA GLU A 721 -32.93 -15.55 3.75
C GLU A 721 -31.95 -16.66 3.36
N MET A 722 -31.80 -17.66 4.24
CA MET A 722 -31.01 -18.85 3.97
C MET A 722 -31.91 -19.94 3.35
N VAL A 723 -31.49 -20.46 2.18
CA VAL A 723 -32.19 -21.55 1.48
C VAL A 723 -31.32 -22.79 1.44
N ASN A 724 -31.87 -23.95 1.78
CA ASN A 724 -31.15 -25.21 1.63
C ASN A 724 -30.94 -25.53 0.14
N VAL A 725 -29.75 -25.99 -0.23
CA VAL A 725 -29.43 -26.32 -1.64
C VAL A 725 -30.39 -27.37 -2.24
N ASN A 726 -30.89 -28.31 -1.44
CA ASN A 726 -31.85 -29.30 -1.91
C ASN A 726 -33.21 -28.67 -2.26
N ASP A 727 -33.63 -27.69 -1.47
CA ASP A 727 -34.85 -26.92 -1.72
C ASP A 727 -34.67 -25.91 -2.86
N TRP A 728 -33.44 -25.47 -3.10
CA TRP A 728 -33.10 -24.65 -4.26
C TRP A 728 -33.15 -25.45 -5.57
N LEU A 729 -32.76 -26.73 -5.56
CA LEU A 729 -32.82 -27.60 -6.74
C LEU A 729 -34.26 -27.83 -7.26
N VAL A 730 -35.22 -27.86 -6.34
CA VAL A 730 -36.63 -28.11 -6.65
C VAL A 730 -37.36 -26.77 -6.82
N LEU A 731 -37.91 -26.53 -8.01
CA LEU A 731 -38.86 -25.43 -8.18
C LEU A 731 -40.17 -25.80 -7.46
N PRO A 732 -40.74 -24.91 -6.63
CA PRO A 732 -42.06 -25.13 -6.05
C PRO A 732 -43.06 -25.43 -7.17
N LYS A 733 -43.91 -26.45 -6.98
CA LYS A 733 -45.09 -26.59 -7.84
C LYS A 733 -45.95 -25.35 -7.57
N GLU A 734 -46.32 -24.64 -8.63
CA GLU A 734 -47.30 -23.56 -8.51
C GLU A 734 -48.52 -24.13 -7.77
N GLU A 735 -48.79 -23.63 -6.57
CA GLU A 735 -50.15 -23.69 -6.07
C GLU A 735 -50.98 -22.94 -7.09
N SER A 736 -51.85 -23.67 -7.79
CA SER A 736 -52.87 -23.09 -8.64
C SER A 736 -53.61 -22.06 -7.79
N ALA A 737 -53.38 -20.78 -8.07
CA ALA A 737 -54.14 -19.69 -7.50
C ALA A 737 -55.58 -19.80 -8.03
N GLU A 738 -56.40 -20.61 -7.35
CA GLU A 738 -57.80 -20.26 -7.12
C GLU A 738 -57.82 -19.32 -5.91
N GLU A 739 -57.85 -18.02 -6.17
CA GLU A 739 -58.63 -17.03 -5.41
C GLU A 739 -58.79 -15.72 -6.19
#